data_AF-A0A8C3DKZ8-F1
#
_entry.id   AF-A0A8C3DKZ8-F1
#
_cell.length_a   1.000
_cell.length_b   1.000
_cell.length_c   1.000
_cell.angle_alpha   90.00
_cell.angle_beta   90.00
_cell.angle_gamma   90.00
#
_symmetry.space_group_name_H-M   'P 1'
#
loop_
_entity.id
_entity.type
_entity.pdbx_description
1 polymer ?
#
loop_
_entity_poly.entity_id
_entity_poly.type
_entity_poly.pdbx_seq_one_letter_code
_entity_poly.pdbx_strand_id
1 'polypeptide(L)'
;MNSIKSVPARVLSRRGGHSLEAEREQFDKSQAISISKAINTQEAPVKEKHARRIILGTHHEKGAFTFWSYAIGLPLPSSAILSWKFCHVLHKVLRDGHPNVLQDCQRYRSNIRETGDLWGHLHDRYGQLVNIYTRLLLTKISFHVKHPEFPPGLEVSDEVLEKTAGTDVNNIFQLTVELFDYLDCELKLSESVFRQLNTSMAVSQMSAVQCRLAPLIQVIQDCSHLYHYAVKLMFKLHSCLPADTLQGHRDRFHEQFRSLKNFFKKASDMLYFKRLIQIPRLPESPPNFLRASALAEHVKPVVVIPEEAPEDEEPENLIEISTTSTTEPQVGARGWDGVRLLLGHLDRVVGEGRAVLQCPVTPQAQRYITQLKAQVNSLEGEVEEQRKQKQKALVDNEQLRDELERLQRVKQDSDRSQRLCAEAEKKANATEIRYTKLKEKHSELINTHAELLRKNADTAKQLTVTQQSQEEVARVKEQLAFQVEQVKREAEMKLEDQSVQMEQLRQELDARREELEQAQRSLSHAKQAGVELSAQVDALHAEKEVLRRSVSEKECELLSTRGLVEEKELQLSQEADKATREIRELQGRLLEKSNQEQSLQQKLLEEQFGVLQQTVREAQGILRDAMAKLDDPLHLRCTSSPDYLLSRAQAALESTDALEKGHAQYVASMADAAGLVGALALFAHLTADTIVNGSATSHLAPTDHADRLTETCRDCGQRSLEYLDELKDRQRLSHAELGDVRRALRGVLQLAQELRPKSLDIKQEELGDMVEKEMASTSEAIEDAVRRIEEMMSQARNESSGVKLEVNERPPSNPKTCFPSFQAIRLLVTTSTNLQKEIVESGRGAATTQEFYAKNSRWTEGLISASKAVGWGATQLVESADRVVLHTGKYEELIVCSHEIAASTAQLVAASKVKAEKSSRNLAKLQECSRNVNEMAANVVASTKSGQEQIEEKGEVFARKR
;
A
#
# COMPACT_ATOMS: atom_id res chain seq x y z
N MET A 1 55.67 36.49 43.49
CA MET A 1 55.05 36.58 44.82
C MET A 1 53.56 36.89 44.65
N ASN A 2 52.73 36.06 45.30
CA ASN A 2 51.31 36.19 45.69
C ASN A 2 50.25 36.32 44.57
N SER A 3 49.45 35.30 44.21
CA SER A 3 48.49 34.43 44.95
C SER A 3 47.05 34.94 44.87
N ILE A 4 46.20 34.28 44.07
CA ILE A 4 44.75 34.15 44.32
C ILE A 4 44.27 32.75 43.89
N LYS A 5 44.14 31.90 44.91
CA LYS A 5 43.09 30.90 45.22
C LYS A 5 42.57 29.96 44.11
N SER A 6 42.93 28.70 44.31
CA SER A 6 42.28 27.48 43.81
C SER A 6 40.85 27.30 44.35
N VAL A 7 39.92 26.95 43.47
CA VAL A 7 38.66 26.27 43.80
C VAL A 7 38.59 25.01 42.90
N PRO A 8 38.38 23.80 43.44
CA PRO A 8 38.36 22.58 42.63
C PRO A 8 37.04 22.49 41.85
N ALA A 9 37.15 22.31 40.52
CA ALA A 9 36.02 21.90 39.70
C ALA A 9 35.56 20.51 40.16
N ARG A 10 34.30 20.43 40.62
CA ARG A 10 33.59 19.17 40.84
C ARG A 10 33.67 18.33 39.57
N VAL A 11 34.37 17.20 39.65
CA VAL A 11 34.22 16.07 38.74
C VAL A 11 32.80 15.56 38.93
N LEU A 12 31.87 16.02 38.08
CA LEU A 12 30.61 15.33 37.88
C LEU A 12 30.94 14.05 37.11
N SER A 13 30.82 12.94 37.83
CA SER A 13 30.84 11.58 37.32
C SER A 13 30.06 11.46 36.00
N ARG A 14 30.78 11.36 34.88
CA ARG A 14 30.25 10.87 33.60
C ARG A 14 30.39 9.34 33.62
N ARG A 15 29.50 8.65 34.34
CA ARG A 15 29.24 7.22 34.16
C ARG A 15 27.74 6.98 34.28
N GLY A 16 27.12 6.49 33.20
CA GLY A 16 25.75 5.95 33.21
C GLY A 16 24.90 6.08 31.93
N GLY A 17 25.22 6.97 30.97
CA GLY A 17 24.27 7.34 29.90
C GLY A 17 24.20 6.42 28.66
N HIS A 18 25.36 6.01 28.11
CA HIS A 18 25.37 5.40 26.77
C HIS A 18 24.88 3.94 26.68
N SER A 19 24.89 3.16 27.77
CA SER A 19 24.38 1.76 27.74
C SER A 19 22.85 1.73 27.71
N LEU A 20 22.21 2.59 28.51
CA LEU A 20 20.75 2.61 28.65
C LEU A 20 20.06 3.16 27.39
N GLU A 21 20.68 4.13 26.71
CA GLU A 21 20.17 4.64 25.42
C GLU A 21 20.27 3.59 24.32
N ALA A 22 21.38 2.83 24.26
CA ALA A 22 21.55 1.75 23.29
C ALA A 22 20.60 0.57 23.56
N GLU A 23 20.39 0.21 24.84
CA GLU A 23 19.41 -0.80 25.24
C GLU A 23 17.98 -0.38 24.90
N ARG A 24 17.64 0.90 25.11
CA ARG A 24 16.33 1.46 24.74
C ARG A 24 16.13 1.45 23.22
N GLU A 25 17.12 1.89 22.45
CA GLU A 25 17.03 1.88 20.99
C GLU A 25 16.92 0.45 20.44
N GLN A 26 17.61 -0.52 21.04
CA GLN A 26 17.51 -1.93 20.69
C GLN A 26 16.13 -2.51 21.04
N PHE A 27 15.55 -2.10 22.17
CA PHE A 27 14.20 -2.45 22.57
C PHE A 27 13.17 -1.90 21.56
N ASP A 28 13.26 -0.61 21.22
CA ASP A 28 12.35 0.06 20.27
C ASP A 28 12.41 -0.62 18.89
N LYS A 29 13.62 -0.95 18.40
CA LYS A 29 13.80 -1.73 17.16
C LYS A 29 13.16 -3.12 17.25
N SER A 30 13.34 -3.82 18.37
CA SER A 30 12.75 -5.16 18.58
C SER A 30 11.22 -5.13 18.64
N GLN A 31 10.65 -4.11 19.30
CA GLN A 31 9.21 -3.86 19.33
C GLN A 31 8.67 -3.52 17.95
N ALA A 32 9.32 -2.62 17.20
CA ALA A 32 8.94 -2.27 15.83
C ALA A 32 8.89 -3.50 14.90
N ILE A 33 9.90 -4.37 14.98
CA ILE A 33 9.93 -5.63 14.22
C ILE A 33 8.76 -6.54 14.61
N SER A 34 8.46 -6.65 15.91
CA SER A 34 7.37 -7.48 16.40
C SER A 34 6.01 -6.94 15.94
N ILE A 35 5.81 -5.61 15.99
CA ILE A 35 4.60 -4.93 15.51
C ILE A 35 4.43 -5.12 14.00
N SER A 36 5.48 -4.89 13.21
CA SER A 36 5.44 -5.07 11.75
C SER A 36 5.18 -6.52 11.34
N LYS A 37 5.75 -7.50 12.05
CA LYS A 37 5.50 -8.92 11.79
C LYS A 37 4.11 -9.38 12.23
N ALA A 38 3.54 -8.79 13.28
CA ALA A 38 2.18 -9.08 13.74
C ALA A 38 1.11 -8.41 12.87
N ILE A 39 1.31 -7.13 12.52
CA ILE A 39 0.37 -6.29 11.77
C ILE A 39 0.90 -6.11 10.34
N ASN A 40 0.55 -7.03 9.46
CA ASN A 40 0.99 -7.04 8.06
C ASN A 40 -0.21 -7.25 7.10
N THR A 41 0.04 -7.13 5.79
CA THR A 41 -1.00 -7.28 4.76
C THR A 41 -1.31 -8.73 4.38
N GLN A 42 -0.55 -9.71 4.88
CA GLN A 42 -0.76 -11.13 4.54
C GLN A 42 -2.02 -11.67 5.22
N GLU A 43 -2.88 -12.36 4.48
CA GLU A 43 -4.11 -12.97 4.99
C GLU A 43 -3.82 -14.29 5.75
N ALA A 44 -3.12 -14.18 6.86
CA ALA A 44 -2.73 -15.28 7.74
C ALA A 44 -2.93 -14.87 9.21
N PRO A 45 -3.17 -15.82 10.13
CA PRO A 45 -3.34 -15.50 11.55
C PRO A 45 -2.14 -14.74 12.11
N VAL A 46 -2.38 -13.89 13.11
CA VAL A 46 -1.31 -13.17 13.79
C VAL A 46 -0.41 -14.18 14.51
N LYS A 47 0.90 -14.05 14.31
CA LYS A 47 1.89 -14.94 14.94
C LYS A 47 1.96 -14.65 16.45
N GLU A 48 1.59 -15.63 17.27
CA GLU A 48 1.50 -15.49 18.73
C GLU A 48 2.81 -15.03 19.37
N LYS A 49 3.97 -15.54 18.91
CA LYS A 49 5.29 -15.11 19.36
C LYS A 49 5.49 -13.59 19.28
N HIS A 50 5.00 -12.95 18.22
CA HIS A 50 5.11 -11.50 18.05
C HIS A 50 4.08 -10.73 18.87
N ALA A 51 2.83 -11.23 18.94
CA ALA A 51 1.81 -10.65 19.81
C ALA A 51 2.25 -10.67 21.29
N ARG A 52 2.81 -11.80 21.77
CA ARG A 52 3.35 -11.95 23.12
C ARG A 52 4.49 -10.98 23.40
N ARG A 53 5.42 -10.79 22.45
CA ARG A 53 6.51 -9.81 22.58
C ARG A 53 6.01 -8.36 22.68
N ILE A 54 4.94 -8.02 21.97
CA ILE A 54 4.31 -6.70 22.05
C ILE A 54 3.70 -6.51 23.45
N ILE A 55 2.95 -7.50 23.94
CA ILE A 55 2.35 -7.48 25.29
C ILE A 55 3.43 -7.33 26.37
N LEU A 56 4.47 -8.17 26.33
CA LEU A 56 5.61 -8.08 27.26
C LEU A 56 6.33 -6.73 27.16
N GLY A 57 6.40 -6.16 25.95
CA GLY A 57 6.90 -4.81 25.74
C GLY A 57 6.13 -3.75 26.53
N THR A 58 4.80 -3.88 26.58
CA THR A 58 3.98 -2.93 27.36
C THR A 58 4.24 -3.01 28.86
N HIS A 59 4.55 -4.20 29.38
CA HIS A 59 4.93 -4.38 30.79
C HIS A 59 6.33 -3.85 31.08
N HIS A 60 7.26 -4.00 30.14
CA HIS A 60 8.62 -3.46 30.25
C HIS A 60 8.62 -1.92 30.33
N GLU A 61 7.82 -1.25 29.50
CA GLU A 61 7.73 0.22 29.46
C GLU A 61 6.68 0.82 30.41
N LYS A 62 5.87 -0.03 31.06
CA LYS A 62 4.73 0.37 31.90
C LYS A 62 3.67 1.19 31.15
N GLY A 63 3.42 0.86 29.89
CA GLY A 63 2.47 1.54 29.00
C GLY A 63 2.54 1.02 27.57
N ALA A 64 1.72 1.56 26.66
CA ALA A 64 1.71 1.21 25.24
C ALA A 64 2.34 2.30 24.35
N PHE A 65 3.26 3.10 24.89
CA PHE A 65 3.86 4.23 24.16
C PHE A 65 4.50 3.79 22.84
N THR A 66 5.39 2.80 22.89
CA THR A 66 6.10 2.31 21.70
C THR A 66 5.17 1.57 20.75
N PHE A 67 4.13 0.89 21.26
CA PHE A 67 3.10 0.31 20.40
C PHE A 67 2.40 1.40 19.57
N TRP A 68 1.94 2.48 20.21
CA TRP A 68 1.21 3.55 19.53
C TRP A 68 2.08 4.41 18.63
N SER A 69 3.35 4.67 18.98
CA SER A 69 4.28 5.41 18.12
C SER A 69 4.47 4.74 16.76
N TYR A 70 4.50 3.41 16.72
CA TYR A 70 4.58 2.65 15.47
C TYR A 70 3.21 2.40 14.83
N ALA A 71 2.17 2.10 15.62
CA ALA A 71 0.85 1.76 15.10
C ALA A 71 0.19 2.90 14.30
N ILE A 72 0.43 4.17 14.68
CA ILE A 72 -0.10 5.35 13.96
C ILE A 72 0.62 5.55 12.62
N GLY A 73 1.88 5.15 12.53
CA GLY A 73 2.67 5.19 11.30
C GLY A 73 2.33 4.07 10.32
N LEU A 74 1.51 3.08 10.71
CA LEU A 74 1.07 2.02 9.80
C LEU A 74 0.05 2.59 8.80
N PRO A 75 0.11 2.18 7.52
CA PRO A 75 -0.84 2.63 6.51
C PRO A 75 -2.18 1.87 6.64
N LEU A 76 -2.86 2.00 7.79
CA LEU A 76 -4.16 1.37 8.09
C LEU A 76 -5.21 1.61 6.99
N PRO A 77 -5.33 2.84 6.39
CA PRO A 77 -6.26 3.09 5.30
C PRO A 77 -5.98 2.31 4.01
N SER A 78 -4.75 1.80 3.81
CA SER A 78 -4.36 1.13 2.57
C SER A 78 -4.87 -0.32 2.46
N SER A 79 -5.17 -0.97 3.60
CA SER A 79 -5.52 -2.38 3.63
C SER A 79 -6.44 -2.73 4.79
N ALA A 80 -7.61 -3.29 4.46
CA ALA A 80 -8.58 -3.75 5.45
C ALA A 80 -8.06 -4.93 6.30
N ILE A 81 -7.21 -5.79 5.71
CA ILE A 81 -6.58 -6.91 6.44
C ILE A 81 -5.59 -6.37 7.48
N LEU A 82 -4.81 -5.36 7.12
CA LEU A 82 -3.87 -4.72 8.03
C LEU A 82 -4.62 -4.03 9.19
N SER A 83 -5.73 -3.34 8.89
CA SER A 83 -6.62 -2.76 9.90
C SER A 83 -7.30 -3.81 10.79
N TRP A 84 -7.69 -4.96 10.22
CA TRP A 84 -8.26 -6.08 10.96
C TRP A 84 -7.27 -6.67 11.96
N LYS A 85 -6.02 -6.90 11.51
CA LYS A 85 -4.94 -7.37 12.38
C LYS A 85 -4.54 -6.34 13.44
N PHE A 86 -4.54 -5.06 13.11
CA PHE A 86 -4.36 -3.99 14.08
C PHE A 86 -5.42 -4.06 15.19
N CYS A 87 -6.70 -4.19 14.83
CA CYS A 87 -7.78 -4.34 15.83
C CYS A 87 -7.57 -5.57 16.70
N HIS A 88 -7.16 -6.69 16.12
CA HIS A 88 -6.88 -7.92 16.86
C HIS A 88 -5.71 -7.78 17.85
N VAL A 89 -4.57 -7.23 17.41
CA VAL A 89 -3.40 -7.01 18.27
C VAL A 89 -3.74 -6.00 19.37
N LEU A 90 -4.46 -4.92 19.04
CA LEU A 90 -4.91 -3.94 20.03
C LEU A 90 -5.86 -4.58 21.05
N HIS A 91 -6.75 -5.48 20.65
CA HIS A 91 -7.60 -6.22 21.59
C HIS A 91 -6.76 -7.05 22.57
N LYS A 92 -5.75 -7.77 22.07
CA LYS A 92 -4.83 -8.55 22.92
C LYS A 92 -4.02 -7.67 23.87
N VAL A 93 -3.49 -6.54 23.36
CA VAL A 93 -2.73 -5.56 24.16
C VAL A 93 -3.60 -4.92 25.24
N LEU A 94 -4.88 -4.63 24.93
CA LEU A 94 -5.82 -4.17 25.95
C LEU A 94 -6.06 -5.24 27.02
N ARG A 95 -6.25 -6.50 26.63
CA ARG A 95 -6.60 -7.61 27.54
C ARG A 95 -5.45 -7.99 28.49
N ASP A 96 -4.24 -8.18 27.94
CA ASP A 96 -3.11 -8.81 28.65
C ASP A 96 -1.92 -7.85 28.88
N GLY A 97 -2.00 -6.62 28.37
CA GLY A 97 -0.97 -5.59 28.52
C GLY A 97 -0.93 -4.95 29.91
N HIS A 98 0.03 -4.03 30.09
CA HIS A 98 0.16 -3.29 31.35
C HIS A 98 -1.12 -2.46 31.66
N PRO A 99 -1.54 -2.29 32.93
CA PRO A 99 -2.76 -1.54 33.27
C PRO A 99 -2.85 -0.11 32.68
N ASN A 100 -1.71 0.57 32.55
CA ASN A 100 -1.64 1.92 31.96
C ASN A 100 -1.98 1.96 30.45
N VAL A 101 -1.95 0.83 29.75
CA VAL A 101 -2.32 0.72 28.33
C VAL A 101 -3.72 1.28 28.09
N LEU A 102 -4.63 1.12 29.05
CA LEU A 102 -5.99 1.66 28.95
C LEU A 102 -5.99 3.19 28.82
N GLN A 103 -5.17 3.89 29.61
CA GLN A 103 -5.04 5.34 29.55
C GLN A 103 -4.40 5.79 28.24
N ASP A 104 -3.40 5.06 27.76
CA ASP A 104 -2.75 5.35 26.48
C ASP A 104 -3.72 5.16 25.30
N CYS A 105 -4.49 4.06 25.28
CA CYS A 105 -5.50 3.80 24.25
C CYS A 105 -6.62 4.85 24.24
N GLN A 106 -6.96 5.41 25.40
CA GLN A 106 -7.95 6.48 25.49
C GLN A 106 -7.50 7.77 24.76
N ARG A 107 -6.19 8.05 24.71
CA ARG A 107 -5.64 9.20 23.95
C ARG A 107 -5.81 9.02 22.44
N TYR A 108 -5.78 7.79 21.97
CA TYR A 108 -5.92 7.43 20.55
C TYR A 108 -7.33 6.99 20.15
N ARG A 109 -8.33 7.29 20.99
CA ARG A 109 -9.74 6.95 20.76
C ARG A 109 -10.28 7.52 19.44
N SER A 110 -9.88 8.74 19.05
CA SER A 110 -10.25 9.35 17.78
C SER A 110 -9.71 8.56 16.58
N ASN A 111 -8.43 8.18 16.61
CA ASN A 111 -7.80 7.42 15.53
C ASN A 111 -8.46 6.05 15.30
N ILE A 112 -8.84 5.35 16.39
CA ILE A 112 -9.57 4.07 16.30
C ILE A 112 -10.94 4.28 15.63
N ARG A 113 -11.66 5.35 16.02
CA ARG A 113 -12.96 5.70 15.43
C ARG A 113 -12.85 6.03 13.95
N GLU A 114 -11.91 6.91 13.59
CA GLU A 114 -11.66 7.32 12.20
C GLU A 114 -11.33 6.12 11.30
N THR A 115 -10.53 5.17 11.81
CA THR A 115 -10.23 3.91 11.10
C THR A 115 -11.51 3.10 10.87
N GLY A 116 -12.38 3.02 11.87
CA GLY A 116 -13.67 2.34 11.76
C GLY A 116 -14.61 2.99 10.76
N ASP A 117 -14.77 4.31 10.83
CA ASP A 117 -15.66 5.09 9.98
C ASP A 117 -15.23 5.04 8.51
N LEU A 118 -13.91 5.17 8.26
CA LEU A 118 -13.32 5.01 6.92
C LEU A 118 -13.75 3.68 6.28
N TRP A 119 -13.48 2.57 6.97
CA TRP A 119 -13.80 1.24 6.45
C TRP A 119 -15.30 0.93 6.44
N GLY A 120 -16.10 1.63 7.25
CA GLY A 120 -17.56 1.52 7.25
C GLY A 120 -18.23 2.12 6.00
N HIS A 121 -17.61 3.13 5.39
CA HIS A 121 -18.10 3.72 4.13
C HIS A 121 -17.69 2.91 2.89
N LEU A 122 -16.67 2.07 3.00
CA LEU A 122 -16.17 1.23 1.91
C LEU A 122 -16.92 -0.11 1.90
N HIS A 123 -17.41 -0.54 0.73
CA HIS A 123 -18.14 -1.80 0.56
C HIS A 123 -17.20 -3.02 0.49
N ASP A 124 -16.20 -3.09 1.39
CA ASP A 124 -15.25 -4.20 1.50
C ASP A 124 -15.67 -5.19 2.60
N ARG A 125 -15.43 -6.50 2.37
CA ARG A 125 -15.85 -7.55 3.32
C ARG A 125 -15.09 -7.44 4.65
N TYR A 126 -13.77 -7.27 4.61
CA TYR A 126 -12.97 -7.01 5.82
C TYR A 126 -13.26 -5.62 6.38
N GLY A 127 -13.47 -4.61 5.52
CA GLY A 127 -13.83 -3.26 5.95
C GLY A 127 -15.04 -3.20 6.87
N GLN A 128 -16.12 -3.93 6.53
CA GLN A 128 -17.29 -4.07 7.41
C GLN A 128 -16.95 -4.72 8.76
N LEU A 129 -16.09 -5.74 8.77
CA LEU A 129 -15.63 -6.37 10.00
C LEU A 129 -14.79 -5.41 10.85
N VAL A 130 -13.92 -4.62 10.23
CA VAL A 130 -13.10 -3.60 10.89
C VAL A 130 -13.98 -2.52 11.52
N ASN A 131 -15.03 -2.05 10.84
CA ASN A 131 -15.98 -1.09 11.42
C ASN A 131 -16.65 -1.65 12.69
N ILE A 132 -17.11 -2.90 12.66
CA ILE A 132 -17.74 -3.53 13.83
C ILE A 132 -16.71 -3.74 14.95
N TYR A 133 -15.49 -4.13 14.62
CA TYR A 133 -14.44 -4.40 15.61
C TYR A 133 -13.93 -3.12 16.27
N THR A 134 -13.70 -2.05 15.52
CA THR A 134 -13.32 -0.74 16.09
C THR A 134 -14.38 -0.21 17.04
N ARG A 135 -15.67 -0.37 16.72
CA ARG A 135 -16.78 -0.06 17.65
C ARG A 135 -16.70 -0.89 18.93
N LEU A 136 -16.44 -2.20 18.83
CA LEU A 136 -16.24 -3.05 20.00
C LEU A 136 -15.09 -2.55 20.87
N LEU A 137 -13.93 -2.25 20.28
CA LEU A 137 -12.76 -1.74 21.02
C LEU A 137 -13.06 -0.41 21.70
N LEU A 138 -13.81 0.49 21.05
CA LEU A 138 -14.23 1.76 21.63
C LEU A 138 -15.19 1.57 22.81
N THR A 139 -16.12 0.61 22.73
CA THR A 139 -17.01 0.24 23.84
C THR A 139 -16.20 -0.35 25.00
N LYS A 140 -15.28 -1.28 24.72
CA LYS A 140 -14.36 -1.88 25.71
C LYS A 140 -13.55 -0.79 26.44
N ILE A 141 -12.89 0.10 25.71
CA ILE A 141 -12.12 1.20 26.31
C ILE A 141 -13.02 2.10 27.17
N SER A 142 -14.20 2.48 26.66
CA SER A 142 -15.16 3.30 27.41
C SER A 142 -15.62 2.64 28.71
N PHE A 143 -15.92 1.35 28.68
CA PHE A 143 -16.37 0.59 29.84
C PHE A 143 -15.29 0.54 30.93
N HIS A 144 -14.06 0.16 30.56
CA HIS A 144 -12.98 0.01 31.53
C HIS A 144 -12.45 1.35 32.06
N VAL A 145 -12.55 2.43 31.28
CA VAL A 145 -12.24 3.78 31.79
C VAL A 145 -13.29 4.24 32.81
N LYS A 146 -14.56 3.89 32.58
CA LYS A 146 -15.66 4.23 33.49
C LYS A 146 -15.64 3.40 34.77
N HIS A 147 -15.30 2.11 34.66
CA HIS A 147 -15.25 1.15 35.77
C HIS A 147 -13.85 0.56 35.92
N PRO A 148 -12.91 1.30 36.53
CA PRO A 148 -11.53 0.85 36.70
C PRO A 148 -11.38 -0.38 37.61
N GLU A 149 -12.44 -0.75 38.36
CA GLU A 149 -12.45 -1.97 39.17
C GLU A 149 -12.47 -3.24 38.30
N PHE A 150 -12.92 -3.13 37.04
CA PHE A 150 -12.84 -4.22 36.08
C PHE A 150 -11.58 -4.07 35.23
N PRO A 151 -10.55 -4.92 35.41
CA PRO A 151 -9.42 -4.93 34.51
C PRO A 151 -9.88 -5.32 33.10
N PRO A 152 -9.18 -4.87 32.05
CA PRO A 152 -9.49 -5.24 30.66
C PRO A 152 -9.54 -6.75 30.34
N GLY A 153 -8.87 -7.58 31.15
CA GLY A 153 -8.96 -9.04 31.10
C GLY A 153 -10.29 -9.63 31.59
N LEU A 154 -11.11 -8.81 32.25
CA LEU A 154 -12.39 -9.18 32.90
C LEU A 154 -12.27 -10.30 33.93
N GLU A 155 -11.07 -10.53 34.49
CA GLU A 155 -10.84 -11.50 35.56
C GLU A 155 -11.03 -10.83 36.91
N VAL A 156 -12.28 -10.77 37.36
CA VAL A 156 -12.69 -10.19 38.64
C VAL A 156 -13.34 -11.24 39.52
N SER A 157 -13.04 -11.20 40.82
CA SER A 157 -13.70 -12.02 41.83
C SER A 157 -15.13 -11.54 42.09
N ASP A 158 -15.98 -12.47 42.50
CA ASP A 158 -17.39 -12.24 42.80
C ASP A 158 -17.60 -11.13 43.85
N GLU A 159 -16.70 -11.04 44.83
CA GLU A 159 -16.73 -10.01 45.89
C GLU A 159 -16.51 -8.60 45.33
N VAL A 160 -15.59 -8.45 44.38
CA VAL A 160 -15.30 -7.15 43.76
C VAL A 160 -16.46 -6.73 42.86
N LEU A 161 -17.07 -7.65 42.11
CA LEU A 161 -18.28 -7.37 41.33
C LEU A 161 -19.42 -6.86 42.24
N GLU A 162 -19.64 -7.53 43.37
CA GLU A 162 -20.70 -7.14 44.30
C GLU A 162 -20.44 -5.78 44.95
N LYS A 163 -19.16 -5.48 45.26
CA LYS A 163 -18.71 -4.19 45.77
C LYS A 163 -18.88 -3.06 44.75
N THR A 164 -18.48 -3.27 43.49
CA THR A 164 -18.58 -2.26 42.42
C THR A 164 -20.02 -1.98 42.04
N ALA A 165 -20.86 -3.01 41.99
CA ALA A 165 -22.29 -2.84 41.81
C ALA A 165 -22.94 -2.04 42.96
N GLY A 166 -22.37 -2.15 44.18
CA GLY A 166 -22.82 -1.41 45.36
C GLY A 166 -24.22 -1.82 45.81
N THR A 167 -24.85 -0.97 46.62
CA THR A 167 -26.24 -1.14 47.10
C THR A 167 -27.24 -0.24 46.37
N ASP A 168 -26.76 0.75 45.60
CA ASP A 168 -27.61 1.65 44.83
C ASP A 168 -28.17 0.95 43.59
N VAL A 169 -29.50 0.86 43.53
CA VAL A 169 -30.24 0.24 42.43
C VAL A 169 -29.93 0.89 41.09
N ASN A 170 -29.73 2.22 41.05
CA ASN A 170 -29.41 2.92 39.80
C ASN A 170 -28.05 2.50 39.25
N ASN A 171 -27.07 2.29 40.14
CA ASN A 171 -25.74 1.83 39.74
C ASN A 171 -25.77 0.39 39.23
N ILE A 172 -26.48 -0.51 39.91
CA ILE A 172 -26.66 -1.91 39.48
C ILE A 172 -27.35 -1.95 38.11
N PHE A 173 -28.40 -1.13 37.93
CA PHE A 173 -29.15 -1.04 36.68
C PHE A 173 -28.25 -0.55 35.54
N GLN A 174 -27.54 0.56 35.74
CA GLN A 174 -26.64 1.13 34.73
C GLN A 174 -25.50 0.17 34.37
N LEU A 175 -24.86 -0.45 35.37
CA LEU A 175 -23.78 -1.42 35.15
C LEU A 175 -24.27 -2.65 34.37
N THR A 176 -25.50 -3.11 34.64
CA THR A 176 -26.10 -4.23 33.91
C THR A 176 -26.36 -3.88 32.45
N VAL A 177 -26.90 -2.68 32.17
CA VAL A 177 -27.12 -2.20 30.80
C VAL A 177 -25.81 -2.07 30.04
N GLU A 178 -24.76 -1.54 30.66
CA GLU A 178 -23.45 -1.37 30.03
C GLU A 178 -22.75 -2.70 29.76
N LEU A 179 -22.89 -3.69 30.65
CA LEU A 179 -22.42 -5.06 30.41
C LEU A 179 -23.20 -5.73 29.27
N PHE A 180 -24.50 -5.48 29.15
CA PHE A 180 -25.28 -5.95 28.01
C PHE A 180 -24.85 -5.28 26.70
N ASP A 181 -24.60 -3.98 26.69
CA ASP A 181 -24.10 -3.25 25.51
C ASP A 181 -22.74 -3.81 25.07
N TYR A 182 -21.87 -4.13 26.03
CA TYR A 182 -20.59 -4.75 25.76
C TYR A 182 -20.76 -6.17 25.18
N LEU A 183 -21.56 -7.02 25.82
CA LEU A 183 -21.83 -8.37 25.33
C LEU A 183 -22.47 -8.37 23.93
N ASP A 184 -23.37 -7.43 23.63
CA ASP A 184 -23.97 -7.30 22.30
C ASP A 184 -22.94 -6.92 21.23
N CYS A 185 -21.97 -6.05 21.55
CA CYS A 185 -20.91 -5.70 20.61
C CYS A 185 -20.04 -6.93 20.28
N GLU A 186 -19.68 -7.73 21.29
CA GLU A 186 -18.91 -8.97 21.15
C GLU A 186 -19.65 -9.99 20.29
N LEU A 187 -20.93 -10.24 20.61
CA LEU A 187 -21.77 -11.18 19.86
C LEU A 187 -21.98 -10.73 18.42
N LYS A 188 -22.18 -9.43 18.17
CA LYS A 188 -22.34 -8.87 16.81
C LYS A 188 -21.09 -9.06 15.95
N LEU A 189 -19.90 -8.91 16.53
CA LEU A 189 -18.65 -9.20 15.84
C LEU A 189 -18.58 -10.68 15.45
N SER A 190 -18.88 -11.58 16.41
CA SER A 190 -18.86 -13.02 16.17
C SER A 190 -19.84 -13.48 15.07
N GLU A 191 -21.06 -12.93 15.08
CA GLU A 191 -22.09 -13.23 14.09
C GLU A 191 -21.65 -12.76 12.70
N SER A 192 -21.09 -11.56 12.62
CA SER A 192 -20.63 -10.96 11.36
C SER A 192 -19.47 -11.76 10.75
N VAL A 193 -18.51 -12.19 11.58
CA VAL A 193 -17.41 -13.07 11.14
C VAL A 193 -17.97 -14.40 10.63
N PHE A 194 -18.87 -15.05 11.37
CA PHE A 194 -19.45 -16.33 10.93
C PHE A 194 -20.34 -16.21 9.70
N ARG A 195 -21.05 -15.09 9.51
CA ARG A 195 -21.86 -14.84 8.31
C ARG A 195 -21.00 -14.74 7.05
N GLN A 196 -19.78 -14.23 7.17
CA GLN A 196 -18.84 -14.11 6.05
C GLN A 196 -18.06 -15.40 5.75
N LEU A 197 -18.11 -16.40 6.63
CA LEU A 197 -17.48 -17.70 6.41
C LEU A 197 -18.47 -18.65 5.72
N ASN A 198 -18.11 -19.18 4.55
CA ASN A 198 -18.91 -20.20 3.87
C ASN A 198 -19.07 -21.43 4.77
N THR A 199 -20.28 -22.02 4.79
CA THR A 199 -20.83 -23.00 5.75
C THR A 199 -20.05 -24.33 5.91
N SER A 200 -18.86 -24.48 5.33
CA SER A 200 -18.03 -25.69 5.37
C SER A 200 -17.02 -25.67 6.52
N MET A 201 -17.13 -26.64 7.44
CA MET A 201 -16.20 -26.84 8.56
C MET A 201 -14.77 -27.22 8.12
N ALA A 202 -14.61 -27.74 6.90
CA ALA A 202 -13.32 -28.15 6.32
C ALA A 202 -12.41 -26.95 5.99
N VAL A 203 -12.97 -25.73 5.89
CA VAL A 203 -12.24 -24.49 5.55
C VAL A 203 -11.50 -23.89 6.77
N SER A 204 -11.76 -24.39 7.99
CA SER A 204 -11.15 -23.88 9.23
C SER A 204 -9.62 -24.06 9.33
N GLN A 205 -9.02 -24.85 8.44
CA GLN A 205 -7.57 -25.03 8.35
C GLN A 205 -6.90 -24.07 7.34
N MET A 206 -7.68 -23.32 6.54
CA MET A 206 -7.12 -22.34 5.61
C MET A 206 -6.61 -21.11 6.38
N SER A 207 -5.39 -20.69 6.10
CA SER A 207 -4.73 -19.53 6.74
C SER A 207 -5.59 -18.24 6.67
N ALA A 208 -6.24 -18.00 5.53
CA ALA A 208 -7.14 -16.86 5.33
C ALA A 208 -8.38 -16.89 6.23
N VAL A 209 -8.92 -18.07 6.51
CA VAL A 209 -10.05 -18.24 7.45
C VAL A 209 -9.58 -18.12 8.88
N GLN A 210 -8.41 -18.67 9.22
CA GLN A 210 -7.80 -18.51 10.53
C GLN A 210 -7.51 -17.04 10.86
N CYS A 211 -7.13 -16.23 9.88
CA CYS A 211 -6.99 -14.77 10.04
C CYS A 211 -8.29 -14.10 10.53
N ARG A 212 -9.45 -14.55 10.03
CA ARG A 212 -10.78 -14.06 10.46
C ARG A 212 -11.22 -14.65 11.79
N LEU A 213 -10.87 -15.90 12.07
CA LEU A 213 -11.28 -16.62 13.29
C LEU A 213 -10.43 -16.25 14.52
N ALA A 214 -9.15 -15.93 14.35
CA ALA A 214 -8.22 -15.67 15.46
C ALA A 214 -8.75 -14.63 16.47
N PRO A 215 -9.33 -13.49 16.05
CA PRO A 215 -9.86 -12.50 16.98
C PRO A 215 -11.02 -13.00 17.85
N LEU A 216 -11.75 -14.03 17.39
CA LEU A 216 -12.87 -14.60 18.15
C LEU A 216 -12.39 -15.32 19.41
N ILE A 217 -11.11 -15.65 19.54
CA ILE A 217 -10.56 -16.21 20.78
C ILE A 217 -10.75 -15.20 21.93
N GLN A 218 -10.42 -13.93 21.70
CA GLN A 218 -10.58 -12.87 22.70
C GLN A 218 -12.05 -12.61 22.99
N VAL A 219 -12.88 -12.60 21.94
CA VAL A 219 -14.35 -12.49 22.05
C VAL A 219 -14.92 -13.61 22.95
N ILE A 220 -14.47 -14.85 22.78
CA ILE A 220 -14.91 -16.00 23.60
C ILE A 220 -14.50 -15.81 25.06
N GLN A 221 -13.26 -15.38 25.32
CA GLN A 221 -12.78 -15.12 26.67
C GLN A 221 -13.57 -14.00 27.36
N ASP A 222 -13.82 -12.89 26.66
CA ASP A 222 -14.58 -11.75 27.18
C ASP A 222 -16.05 -12.17 27.42
N CYS A 223 -16.70 -12.82 26.45
CA CYS A 223 -18.08 -13.27 26.56
C CYS A 223 -18.32 -14.22 27.75
N SER A 224 -17.35 -15.08 28.08
CA SER A 224 -17.46 -16.01 29.21
C SER A 224 -17.60 -15.27 30.54
N HIS A 225 -16.79 -14.21 30.73
CA HIS A 225 -16.83 -13.37 31.92
C HIS A 225 -18.05 -12.47 31.94
N LEU A 226 -18.35 -11.80 30.82
CA LEU A 226 -19.52 -10.93 30.68
C LEU A 226 -20.83 -11.68 30.96
N TYR A 227 -20.97 -12.92 30.47
CA TYR A 227 -22.13 -13.76 30.77
C TYR A 227 -22.25 -14.06 32.26
N HIS A 228 -21.15 -14.44 32.91
CA HIS A 228 -21.17 -14.71 34.35
C HIS A 228 -21.60 -13.47 35.15
N TYR A 229 -21.06 -12.30 34.83
CA TYR A 229 -21.40 -11.04 35.47
C TYR A 229 -22.85 -10.61 35.20
N ALA A 230 -23.31 -10.76 33.96
CA ALA A 230 -24.70 -10.55 33.58
C ALA A 230 -25.66 -11.40 34.43
N VAL A 231 -25.39 -12.69 34.62
CA VAL A 231 -26.24 -13.56 35.45
C VAL A 231 -26.28 -13.07 36.90
N LYS A 232 -25.13 -12.79 37.53
CA LYS A 232 -25.07 -12.35 38.93
C LYS A 232 -25.78 -11.01 39.13
N LEU A 233 -25.57 -10.04 38.24
CA LEU A 233 -26.23 -8.73 38.33
C LEU A 233 -27.73 -8.82 38.05
N MET A 234 -28.18 -9.69 37.15
CA MET A 234 -29.61 -9.94 36.94
C MET A 234 -30.30 -10.49 38.17
N PHE A 235 -29.69 -11.46 38.88
CA PHE A 235 -30.21 -11.93 40.17
C PHE A 235 -30.22 -10.81 41.22
N LYS A 236 -29.18 -9.97 41.26
CA LYS A 236 -29.12 -8.81 42.16
C LYS A 236 -30.22 -7.78 41.86
N LEU A 237 -30.46 -7.46 40.59
CA LEU A 237 -31.57 -6.59 40.19
C LEU A 237 -32.93 -7.15 40.59
N HIS A 238 -33.14 -8.46 40.40
CA HIS A 238 -34.37 -9.13 40.84
C HIS A 238 -34.57 -9.16 42.36
N SER A 239 -33.49 -9.02 43.14
CA SER A 239 -33.58 -8.85 44.60
C SER A 239 -33.98 -7.43 45.02
N CYS A 240 -33.77 -6.43 44.15
CA CYS A 240 -33.99 -5.02 44.46
C CYS A 240 -35.21 -4.40 43.77
N LEU A 241 -35.68 -4.98 42.66
CA LEU A 241 -36.76 -4.44 41.83
C LEU A 241 -37.85 -5.47 41.52
N PRO A 242 -39.11 -5.04 41.32
CA PRO A 242 -40.21 -5.91 40.92
C PRO A 242 -39.95 -6.61 39.59
N ALA A 243 -40.50 -7.82 39.45
CA ALA A 243 -40.36 -8.62 38.24
C ALA A 243 -40.86 -7.91 36.98
N ASP A 244 -41.93 -7.12 37.08
CA ASP A 244 -42.54 -6.46 35.91
C ASP A 244 -41.64 -5.37 35.31
N THR A 245 -40.87 -4.66 36.13
CA THR A 245 -39.95 -3.60 35.69
C THR A 245 -38.74 -4.15 34.92
N LEU A 246 -38.34 -5.39 35.20
CA LEU A 246 -37.16 -6.02 34.62
C LEU A 246 -37.47 -6.90 33.39
N GLN A 247 -38.70 -6.86 32.88
CA GLN A 247 -39.11 -7.66 31.72
C GLN A 247 -38.17 -7.44 30.51
N GLY A 248 -37.88 -6.18 30.15
CA GLY A 248 -36.97 -5.89 29.05
C GLY A 248 -35.52 -6.37 29.26
N HIS A 249 -35.03 -6.39 30.50
CA HIS A 249 -33.71 -6.91 30.82
C HIS A 249 -33.66 -8.43 30.66
N ARG A 250 -34.72 -9.12 31.09
CA ARG A 250 -34.86 -10.56 30.86
C ARG A 250 -34.91 -10.84 29.37
N ASP A 251 -35.75 -10.16 28.60
CA ASP A 251 -35.89 -10.41 27.16
C ASP A 251 -34.55 -10.24 26.42
N ARG A 252 -33.84 -9.15 26.71
CA ARG A 252 -32.48 -8.90 26.18
C ARG A 252 -31.49 -9.98 26.60
N PHE A 253 -31.49 -10.39 27.86
CA PHE A 253 -30.64 -11.49 28.34
C PHE A 253 -30.96 -12.81 27.62
N HIS A 254 -32.24 -13.14 27.40
CA HIS A 254 -32.63 -14.38 26.72
C HIS A 254 -32.20 -14.39 25.24
N GLU A 255 -32.18 -13.24 24.57
CA GLU A 255 -31.62 -13.09 23.23
C GLU A 255 -30.10 -13.25 23.24
N GLN A 256 -29.41 -12.55 24.14
CA GLN A 256 -27.96 -12.68 24.32
C GLN A 256 -27.53 -14.10 24.64
N PHE A 257 -28.25 -14.78 25.54
CA PHE A 257 -28.01 -16.18 25.89
C PHE A 257 -28.17 -17.12 24.69
N ARG A 258 -29.23 -16.94 23.89
CA ARG A 258 -29.42 -17.74 22.66
C ARG A 258 -28.29 -17.52 21.66
N SER A 259 -27.90 -16.27 21.44
CA SER A 259 -26.80 -15.91 20.54
C SER A 259 -25.46 -16.46 21.04
N LEU A 260 -25.17 -16.31 22.33
CA LEU A 260 -23.96 -16.82 22.97
C LEU A 260 -23.88 -18.35 22.96
N LYS A 261 -24.97 -19.04 23.27
CA LYS A 261 -25.06 -20.52 23.20
C LYS A 261 -24.80 -21.00 21.77
N ASN A 262 -25.39 -20.35 20.78
CA ASN A 262 -25.14 -20.67 19.36
C ASN A 262 -23.69 -20.37 18.96
N PHE A 263 -23.12 -19.27 19.44
CA PHE A 263 -21.74 -18.87 19.21
C PHE A 263 -20.77 -19.92 19.76
N PHE A 264 -20.87 -20.26 21.06
CA PHE A 264 -20.01 -21.24 21.71
C PHE A 264 -20.15 -22.63 21.12
N LYS A 265 -21.38 -23.06 20.77
CA LYS A 265 -21.61 -24.34 20.09
C LYS A 265 -20.87 -24.39 18.75
N LYS A 266 -21.09 -23.40 17.88
CA LYS A 266 -20.43 -23.31 16.57
C LYS A 266 -18.91 -23.25 16.70
N ALA A 267 -18.38 -22.44 17.61
CA ALA A 267 -16.95 -22.32 17.84
C ALA A 267 -16.35 -23.65 18.39
N SER A 268 -17.04 -24.30 19.32
CA SER A 268 -16.59 -25.56 19.92
C SER A 268 -16.54 -26.71 18.92
N ASP A 269 -17.33 -26.66 17.85
CA ASP A 269 -17.34 -27.67 16.79
C ASP A 269 -16.17 -27.50 15.80
N MET A 270 -15.55 -26.31 15.72
CA MET A 270 -14.47 -26.02 14.78
C MET A 270 -13.11 -26.52 15.28
N LEU A 271 -12.35 -27.19 14.39
CA LEU A 271 -11.02 -27.73 14.68
C LEU A 271 -10.00 -26.66 15.09
N TYR A 272 -10.12 -25.44 14.55
CA TYR A 272 -9.22 -24.33 14.87
C TYR A 272 -9.26 -23.99 16.37
N PHE A 273 -10.45 -23.78 16.94
CA PHE A 273 -10.59 -23.47 18.37
C PHE A 273 -10.27 -24.66 19.25
N LYS A 274 -10.69 -25.89 18.89
CA LYS A 274 -10.39 -27.11 19.66
C LYS A 274 -8.89 -27.32 19.95
N ARG A 275 -8.01 -26.85 19.06
CA ARG A 275 -6.55 -26.96 19.23
C ARG A 275 -5.96 -25.87 20.12
N LEU A 276 -6.60 -24.70 20.20
CA LEU A 276 -6.04 -23.51 20.84
C LEU A 276 -6.67 -23.21 22.20
N ILE A 277 -7.97 -23.48 22.36
CA ILE A 277 -8.73 -23.16 23.57
C ILE A 277 -9.76 -24.25 23.89
N GLN A 278 -10.03 -24.44 25.18
CA GLN A 278 -11.15 -25.24 25.65
C GLN A 278 -12.35 -24.32 25.93
N ILE A 279 -13.36 -24.40 25.07
CA ILE A 279 -14.59 -23.60 25.19
C ILE A 279 -15.56 -24.30 26.16
N PRO A 280 -16.03 -23.63 27.23
CA PRO A 280 -16.95 -24.21 28.20
C PRO A 280 -18.34 -24.42 27.58
N ARG A 281 -19.01 -25.51 27.96
CA ARG A 281 -20.40 -25.77 27.55
C ARG A 281 -21.35 -24.97 28.44
N LEU A 282 -22.19 -24.15 27.82
CA LEU A 282 -23.25 -23.42 28.52
C LEU A 282 -24.45 -24.34 28.83
N PRO A 283 -25.25 -24.03 29.87
CA PRO A 283 -26.45 -24.78 30.21
C PRO A 283 -27.46 -24.89 29.06
N GLU A 284 -28.29 -25.94 29.07
CA GLU A 284 -29.30 -26.13 28.03
C GLU A 284 -30.43 -25.08 28.06
N SER A 285 -30.77 -24.58 29.25
CA SER A 285 -31.78 -23.53 29.45
C SER A 285 -31.18 -22.34 30.21
N PRO A 286 -31.66 -21.10 29.96
CA PRO A 286 -31.19 -19.92 30.67
C PRO A 286 -31.58 -19.97 32.16
N PRO A 287 -30.81 -19.36 33.07
CA PRO A 287 -31.16 -19.28 34.50
C PRO A 287 -32.53 -18.65 34.73
N ASN A 288 -33.32 -19.21 35.64
CA ASN A 288 -34.60 -18.63 36.03
C ASN A 288 -34.41 -17.58 37.12
N PHE A 289 -34.38 -16.31 36.73
CA PHE A 289 -34.16 -15.20 37.66
C PHE A 289 -35.27 -14.96 38.69
N LEU A 290 -36.45 -15.57 38.52
CA LEU A 290 -37.54 -15.50 39.49
C LEU A 290 -37.37 -16.50 40.65
N ARG A 291 -36.40 -17.41 40.55
CA ARG A 291 -36.08 -18.40 41.59
C ARG A 291 -34.68 -18.16 42.12
N ALA A 292 -34.56 -17.60 43.32
CA ALA A 292 -33.26 -17.32 43.92
C ALA A 292 -32.35 -18.57 44.04
N SER A 293 -32.93 -19.76 44.17
CA SER A 293 -32.19 -21.04 44.17
C SER A 293 -31.47 -21.34 42.84
N ALA A 294 -31.91 -20.77 41.72
CA ALA A 294 -31.29 -20.96 40.41
C ALA A 294 -29.92 -20.25 40.31
N LEU A 295 -29.61 -19.32 41.21
CA LEU A 295 -28.26 -18.75 41.32
C LEU A 295 -27.25 -19.77 41.84
N ALA A 296 -27.67 -20.69 42.72
CA ALA A 296 -26.80 -21.74 43.26
C ALA A 296 -26.47 -22.84 42.23
N GLU A 297 -27.27 -22.96 41.16
CA GLU A 297 -27.04 -23.87 40.03
C GLU A 297 -26.11 -23.26 38.96
N HIS A 298 -25.83 -21.95 39.03
CA HIS A 298 -25.00 -21.26 38.04
C HIS A 298 -23.51 -21.52 38.29
N VAL A 299 -22.86 -22.14 37.31
CA VAL A 299 -21.41 -22.38 37.31
C VAL A 299 -20.74 -21.38 36.38
N LYS A 300 -19.71 -20.67 36.87
CA LYS A 300 -18.91 -19.74 36.05
C LYS A 300 -18.29 -20.51 34.86
N PRO A 301 -18.62 -20.17 33.60
CA PRO A 301 -17.92 -20.75 32.47
C PRO A 301 -16.50 -20.20 32.45
N VAL A 302 -15.51 -21.10 32.51
CA VAL A 302 -14.08 -20.76 32.44
C VAL A 302 -13.54 -21.30 31.11
N VAL A 303 -12.98 -20.40 30.29
CA VAL A 303 -12.28 -20.76 29.06
C VAL A 303 -10.84 -21.09 29.45
N VAL A 304 -10.44 -22.35 29.27
CA VAL A 304 -9.09 -22.79 29.59
C VAL A 304 -8.25 -22.72 28.32
N ILE A 305 -7.20 -21.89 28.34
CA ILE A 305 -6.12 -21.96 27.35
C ILE A 305 -5.12 -22.99 27.88
N PRO A 306 -4.78 -24.06 27.15
CA PRO A 306 -3.69 -24.96 27.56
C PRO A 306 -2.41 -24.13 27.77
N GLU A 307 -1.79 -24.24 28.95
CA GLU A 307 -0.46 -23.65 29.14
C GLU A 307 0.49 -24.29 28.12
N GLU A 308 1.05 -23.47 27.22
CA GLU A 308 2.22 -23.88 26.46
C GLU A 308 3.27 -24.28 27.50
N ALA A 309 3.66 -25.56 27.51
CA ALA A 309 4.80 -26.02 28.29
C ALA A 309 5.95 -25.03 28.06
N PRO A 310 6.73 -24.67 29.09
CA PRO A 310 7.89 -23.83 28.87
C PRO A 310 8.77 -24.55 27.86
N GLU A 311 8.75 -24.07 26.61
CA GLU A 311 9.77 -24.41 25.65
C GLU A 311 11.06 -23.93 26.31
N ASP A 312 11.86 -24.90 26.78
CA ASP A 312 13.24 -24.65 27.16
C ASP A 312 13.84 -23.76 26.08
N GLU A 313 14.49 -22.67 26.52
CA GLU A 313 15.24 -21.79 25.63
C GLU A 313 16.40 -22.59 25.01
N GLU A 314 16.11 -23.40 24.00
CA GLU A 314 17.11 -23.98 23.12
C GLU A 314 17.31 -23.08 21.90
N PRO A 315 18.57 -22.76 21.56
CA PRO A 315 18.88 -21.91 20.41
C PRO A 315 18.66 -22.70 19.12
N GLU A 316 17.59 -22.38 18.38
CA GLU A 316 17.31 -22.92 17.05
C GLU A 316 18.42 -22.55 16.05
N ASN A 317 19.40 -23.45 15.91
CA ASN A 317 19.97 -23.80 14.62
C ASN A 317 19.58 -25.25 14.36
N LEU A 318 18.78 -25.52 13.32
CA LEU A 318 19.18 -26.42 12.23
C LEU A 318 18.02 -26.63 11.24
N ILE A 319 18.44 -26.55 9.99
CA ILE A 319 17.75 -26.85 8.74
C ILE A 319 17.29 -28.31 8.75
N GLU A 320 16.05 -28.58 8.38
CA GLU A 320 15.70 -29.86 7.73
C GLU A 320 14.81 -29.63 6.50
N ILE A 321 15.40 -29.95 5.35
CA ILE A 321 14.74 -30.12 4.07
C ILE A 321 14.25 -31.57 4.03
N SER A 322 12.94 -31.78 3.92
CA SER A 322 12.38 -33.09 3.63
C SER A 322 12.29 -33.30 2.12
N THR A 323 12.94 -34.33 1.60
CA THR A 323 12.47 -35.07 0.43
C THR A 323 12.24 -36.53 0.82
N THR A 324 11.03 -36.98 0.46
CA THR A 324 10.36 -38.27 0.68
C THR A 324 11.16 -39.52 0.29
N SER A 325 10.99 -40.62 1.04
CA SER A 325 10.37 -41.86 0.53
C SER A 325 10.20 -42.96 1.60
N THR A 326 8.99 -43.54 1.60
CA THR A 326 8.56 -44.92 1.95
C THR A 326 9.70 -45.97 2.03
N THR A 327 9.71 -46.99 2.90
CA THR A 327 8.66 -47.97 3.27
C THR A 327 9.18 -48.85 4.44
N GLU A 328 8.27 -49.28 5.31
CA GLU A 328 8.39 -50.36 6.33
C GLU A 328 8.55 -51.79 5.69
N PRO A 329 8.69 -52.93 6.44
CA PRO A 329 9.21 -53.18 7.81
C PRO A 329 9.99 -54.54 8.01
N GLN A 330 10.49 -54.72 9.26
CA GLN A 330 10.60 -55.97 10.06
C GLN A 330 11.92 -56.77 10.25
N VAL A 331 12.00 -57.26 11.51
CA VAL A 331 12.57 -58.51 12.05
C VAL A 331 13.97 -58.44 12.70
N GLY A 332 14.02 -58.88 13.97
CA GLY A 332 14.96 -59.95 14.32
C GLY A 332 16.06 -59.66 15.35
N ALA A 333 15.66 -59.74 16.62
CA ALA A 333 16.41 -60.22 17.78
C ALA A 333 17.80 -60.91 17.59
N ARG A 334 18.66 -60.58 18.58
CA ARG A 334 19.76 -61.36 19.20
C ARG A 334 21.15 -61.36 18.56
N GLY A 335 22.08 -60.74 19.29
CA GLY A 335 23.11 -61.51 19.99
C GLY A 335 24.53 -61.32 19.50
N TRP A 336 25.26 -60.32 20.01
CA TRP A 336 26.72 -60.26 19.93
C TRP A 336 27.32 -59.57 21.17
N ASP A 337 27.26 -60.24 22.33
CA ASP A 337 27.93 -59.81 23.58
C ASP A 337 29.48 -59.84 23.50
N GLY A 338 30.06 -60.30 22.39
CA GLY A 338 31.51 -60.23 22.13
C GLY A 338 31.98 -58.92 21.50
N VAL A 339 31.07 -58.14 20.88
CA VAL A 339 31.41 -56.88 20.20
C VAL A 339 31.50 -55.71 21.19
N ARG A 340 30.84 -55.83 22.35
CA ARG A 340 30.72 -54.76 23.37
C ARG A 340 32.05 -54.39 24.04
N LEU A 341 32.97 -55.34 24.17
CA LEU A 341 34.29 -55.12 24.80
C LEU A 341 35.31 -54.52 23.83
N LEU A 342 35.23 -54.84 22.54
CA LEU A 342 36.08 -54.23 21.52
C LEU A 342 35.58 -52.84 21.13
N LEU A 343 34.24 -52.64 21.08
CA LEU A 343 33.64 -51.32 20.93
C LEU A 343 33.96 -50.41 22.11
N GLY A 344 34.02 -50.93 23.35
CA GLY A 344 34.39 -50.14 24.51
C GLY A 344 35.84 -49.63 24.49
N HIS A 345 36.77 -50.37 23.87
CA HIS A 345 38.15 -49.91 23.70
C HIS A 345 38.31 -48.91 22.55
N LEU A 346 37.56 -49.08 21.45
CA LEU A 346 37.49 -48.09 20.37
C LEU A 346 36.73 -46.82 20.80
N ASP A 347 35.66 -46.92 21.61
CA ASP A 347 34.93 -45.77 22.15
C ASP A 347 35.77 -44.97 23.15
N ARG A 348 36.69 -45.62 23.88
CA ARG A 348 37.62 -44.92 24.78
C ARG A 348 38.70 -44.15 24.00
N VAL A 349 39.24 -44.73 22.93
CA VAL A 349 40.26 -44.07 22.08
C VAL A 349 39.64 -43.01 21.15
N VAL A 350 38.41 -43.22 20.66
CA VAL A 350 37.62 -42.22 19.92
C VAL A 350 37.12 -41.12 20.87
N GLY A 351 36.82 -41.45 22.13
CA GLY A 351 36.50 -40.48 23.19
C GLY A 351 37.67 -39.58 23.54
N GLU A 352 38.88 -40.14 23.66
CA GLU A 352 40.11 -39.37 23.90
C GLU A 352 40.52 -38.54 22.67
N GLY A 353 40.29 -39.03 21.44
CA GLY A 353 40.47 -38.26 20.21
C GLY A 353 39.43 -37.14 19.99
N ARG A 354 38.18 -37.34 20.42
CA ARG A 354 37.12 -36.30 20.40
C ARG A 354 37.33 -35.23 21.47
N ALA A 355 37.91 -35.59 22.62
CA ALA A 355 38.21 -34.63 23.68
C ALA A 355 39.34 -33.64 23.31
N VAL A 356 40.26 -34.04 22.42
CA VAL A 356 41.35 -33.17 21.95
C VAL A 356 40.94 -32.27 20.76
N LEU A 357 39.94 -32.67 19.97
CA LEU A 357 39.38 -31.85 18.89
C LEU A 357 38.23 -30.93 19.34
N GLN A 358 37.68 -31.14 20.54
CA GLN A 358 36.83 -30.18 21.24
C GLN A 358 37.66 -29.41 22.26
N CYS A 359 38.59 -28.60 21.78
CA CYS A 359 38.97 -27.42 22.54
C CYS A 359 37.67 -26.62 22.79
N PRO A 360 37.42 -26.06 23.98
CA PRO A 360 36.22 -25.27 24.21
C PRO A 360 36.30 -24.07 23.28
N VAL A 361 35.61 -24.13 22.14
CA VAL A 361 35.30 -22.95 21.36
C VAL A 361 34.60 -22.06 22.35
N THR A 362 35.23 -20.95 22.72
CA THR A 362 34.66 -20.03 23.70
C THR A 362 33.21 -19.76 23.26
N PRO A 363 32.24 -19.70 24.18
CA PRO A 363 30.84 -19.44 23.82
C PRO A 363 30.70 -18.15 22.97
N GLN A 364 31.69 -17.25 23.00
CA GLN A 364 31.83 -16.09 22.13
C GLN A 364 32.14 -16.45 20.66
N ALA A 365 33.08 -17.36 20.38
CA ALA A 365 33.38 -17.78 19.01
C ALA A 365 32.22 -18.58 18.38
N GLN A 366 31.52 -19.40 19.18
CA GLN A 366 30.26 -20.04 18.76
C GLN A 366 29.16 -19.01 18.47
N ARG A 367 28.99 -18.00 19.34
CA ARG A 367 28.06 -16.88 19.10
C ARG A 367 28.39 -16.11 17.82
N TYR A 368 29.68 -15.87 17.53
CA TYR A 368 30.09 -15.13 16.34
C TYR A 368 29.89 -15.93 15.05
N ILE A 369 30.16 -17.25 15.07
CA ILE A 369 29.86 -18.16 13.96
C ILE A 369 28.35 -18.24 13.72
N THR A 370 27.54 -18.33 14.78
CA THR A 370 26.07 -18.31 14.67
C THR A 370 25.56 -16.96 14.16
N GLN A 371 26.17 -15.84 14.57
CA GLN A 371 25.82 -14.51 14.08
C GLN A 371 26.17 -14.32 12.60
N LEU A 372 27.33 -14.81 12.16
CA LEU A 372 27.72 -14.78 10.74
C LEU A 372 26.84 -15.72 9.90
N LYS A 373 26.51 -16.91 10.39
CA LYS A 373 25.55 -17.81 9.72
C LYS A 373 24.15 -17.20 9.65
N ALA A 374 23.71 -16.51 10.70
CA ALA A 374 22.45 -15.77 10.69
C ALA A 374 22.47 -14.59 9.70
N GLN A 375 23.60 -13.89 9.56
CA GLN A 375 23.77 -12.84 8.54
C GLN A 375 23.79 -13.42 7.12
N VAL A 376 24.48 -14.54 6.89
CA VAL A 376 24.47 -15.22 5.58
C VAL A 376 23.05 -15.68 5.24
N ASN A 377 22.35 -16.32 6.18
CA ASN A 377 20.96 -16.76 5.96
C ASN A 377 19.99 -15.57 5.79
N SER A 378 20.22 -14.44 6.47
CA SER A 378 19.44 -13.20 6.27
C SER A 378 19.68 -12.65 4.87
N LEU A 379 20.93 -12.56 4.43
CA LEU A 379 21.29 -12.07 3.11
C LEU A 379 20.81 -13.01 1.99
N GLU A 380 20.88 -14.33 2.19
CA GLU A 380 20.32 -15.32 1.26
C GLU A 380 18.79 -15.21 1.20
N GLY A 381 18.13 -15.00 2.35
CA GLY A 381 16.70 -14.72 2.42
C GLY A 381 16.30 -13.41 1.73
N GLU A 382 17.09 -12.35 1.90
CA GLU A 382 16.91 -11.07 1.22
C GLU A 382 17.09 -11.21 -0.29
N VAL A 383 18.09 -11.96 -0.75
CA VAL A 383 18.31 -12.25 -2.18
C VAL A 383 17.15 -13.05 -2.77
N GLU A 384 16.64 -14.05 -2.04
CA GLU A 384 15.50 -14.86 -2.49
C GLU A 384 14.19 -14.06 -2.48
N GLU A 385 14.00 -13.17 -1.52
CA GLU A 385 12.86 -12.24 -1.48
C GLU A 385 12.94 -11.23 -2.63
N GLN A 386 14.13 -10.67 -2.91
CA GLN A 386 14.34 -9.80 -4.08
C GLN A 386 14.08 -10.53 -5.40
N ARG A 387 14.45 -11.82 -5.50
CA ARG A 387 14.13 -12.67 -6.67
C ARG A 387 12.61 -12.87 -6.81
N LYS A 388 11.91 -13.19 -5.73
CA LYS A 388 10.45 -13.34 -5.73
C LYS A 388 9.74 -12.03 -6.07
N GLN A 389 10.22 -10.90 -5.54
CA GLN A 389 9.69 -9.58 -5.82
C GLN A 389 9.88 -9.19 -7.29
N LYS A 390 11.06 -9.49 -7.87
CA LYS A 390 11.31 -9.32 -9.31
C LYS A 390 10.44 -10.23 -10.17
N GLN A 391 10.27 -11.49 -9.79
CA GLN A 391 9.41 -12.43 -10.52
C GLN A 391 7.95 -12.00 -10.50
N LYS A 392 7.45 -11.53 -9.35
CA LYS A 392 6.12 -10.97 -9.21
C LYS A 392 5.94 -9.73 -10.07
N ALA A 393 6.90 -8.81 -10.05
CA ALA A 393 6.87 -7.62 -10.89
C ALA A 393 6.86 -7.95 -12.39
N LEU A 394 7.53 -9.02 -12.82
CA LEU A 394 7.50 -9.47 -14.23
C LEU A 394 6.12 -10.02 -14.63
N VAL A 395 5.51 -10.85 -13.78
CA VAL A 395 4.16 -11.39 -14.01
C VAL A 395 3.12 -10.27 -14.02
N ASP A 396 3.22 -9.33 -13.08
CA ASP A 396 2.34 -8.16 -13.02
C ASP A 396 2.50 -7.28 -14.27
N ASN A 397 3.73 -7.12 -14.80
CA ASN A 397 3.97 -6.37 -16.03
C ASN A 397 3.40 -7.06 -17.28
N GLU A 398 3.47 -8.39 -17.34
CA GLU A 398 2.88 -9.21 -18.41
C GLU A 398 1.35 -9.11 -18.39
N GLN A 399 0.74 -9.22 -17.21
CA GLN A 399 -0.71 -9.02 -17.04
C GLN A 399 -1.16 -7.61 -17.42
N LEU A 400 -0.37 -6.58 -17.08
CA LEU A 400 -0.67 -5.21 -17.48
C LEU A 400 -0.56 -5.00 -18.99
N ARG A 401 0.37 -5.70 -19.68
CA ARG A 401 0.48 -5.66 -21.14
C ARG A 401 -0.72 -6.33 -21.80
N ASP A 402 -1.14 -7.49 -21.31
CA ASP A 402 -2.32 -8.20 -21.82
C ASP A 402 -3.61 -7.38 -21.63
N GLU A 403 -3.77 -6.74 -20.47
CA GLU A 403 -4.92 -5.88 -20.20
C GLU A 403 -4.89 -4.61 -21.07
N LEU A 404 -3.72 -4.04 -21.32
CA LEU A 404 -3.57 -2.91 -22.25
C LEU A 404 -3.97 -3.30 -23.68
N GLU A 405 -3.54 -4.49 -24.15
CA GLU A 405 -3.90 -5.00 -25.47
C GLU A 405 -5.41 -5.29 -25.56
N ARG A 406 -6.01 -5.84 -24.51
CA ARG A 406 -7.46 -6.07 -24.42
C ARG A 406 -8.23 -4.75 -24.50
N LEU A 407 -7.81 -3.73 -23.75
CA LEU A 407 -8.43 -2.40 -23.77
C LEU A 407 -8.28 -1.71 -25.13
N GLN A 408 -7.14 -1.88 -25.81
CA GLN A 408 -6.94 -1.37 -27.16
C GLN A 408 -7.86 -2.03 -28.18
N ARG A 409 -8.08 -3.36 -28.09
CA ARG A 409 -9.03 -4.07 -28.96
C ARG A 409 -10.46 -3.59 -28.72
N VAL A 410 -10.88 -3.45 -27.46
CA VAL A 410 -12.22 -2.91 -27.11
C VAL A 410 -12.40 -1.48 -27.64
N LYS A 411 -11.36 -0.64 -27.54
CA LYS A 411 -11.40 0.72 -28.10
C LYS A 411 -11.54 0.70 -29.63
N GLN A 412 -10.80 -0.15 -30.33
CA GLN A 412 -10.91 -0.29 -31.79
C GLN A 412 -12.29 -0.79 -32.22
N ASP A 413 -12.88 -1.75 -31.49
CA ASP A 413 -14.23 -2.26 -31.76
C ASP A 413 -15.31 -1.21 -31.46
N SER A 414 -15.14 -0.41 -30.41
CA SER A 414 -15.98 0.75 -30.11
C SER A 414 -15.92 1.79 -31.22
N ASP A 415 -14.71 2.17 -31.65
CA ASP A 415 -14.49 3.13 -32.74
C ASP A 415 -15.10 2.61 -34.06
N ARG A 416 -14.97 1.31 -34.34
CA ARG A 416 -15.56 0.67 -35.52
C ARG A 416 -17.09 0.70 -35.46
N SER A 417 -17.68 0.40 -34.30
CA SER A 417 -19.13 0.43 -34.10
C SER A 417 -19.67 1.85 -34.23
N GLN A 418 -18.96 2.84 -33.67
CA GLN A 418 -19.32 4.25 -33.75
C GLN A 418 -19.28 4.77 -35.20
N ARG A 419 -18.31 4.34 -36.02
CA ARG A 419 -18.26 4.65 -37.46
C ARG A 419 -19.44 4.04 -38.21
N LEU A 420 -19.83 2.80 -37.90
CA LEU A 420 -20.99 2.15 -38.52
C LEU A 420 -22.30 2.85 -38.14
N CYS A 421 -22.46 3.27 -36.87
CA CYS A 421 -23.60 4.07 -36.43
C CYS A 421 -23.66 5.42 -37.15
N ALA A 422 -22.53 6.14 -37.25
CA ALA A 422 -22.48 7.42 -37.97
C ALA A 422 -22.81 7.28 -39.47
N GLU A 423 -22.42 6.17 -40.11
CA GLU A 423 -22.78 5.89 -41.50
C GLU A 423 -24.27 5.55 -41.65
N ALA A 424 -24.84 4.81 -40.69
CA ALA A 424 -26.28 4.53 -40.64
C ALA A 424 -27.10 5.81 -40.41
N GLU A 425 -26.68 6.70 -39.53
CA GLU A 425 -27.31 8.01 -39.30
C GLU A 425 -27.27 8.89 -40.56
N LYS A 426 -26.14 8.92 -41.28
CA LYS A 426 -26.06 9.64 -42.57
C LYS A 426 -27.04 9.09 -43.59
N LYS A 427 -27.21 7.76 -43.66
CA LYS A 427 -28.20 7.12 -44.55
C LYS A 427 -29.63 7.46 -44.11
N ALA A 428 -29.92 7.41 -42.81
CA ALA A 428 -31.21 7.76 -42.23
C ALA A 428 -31.59 9.22 -42.54
N ASN A 429 -30.68 10.17 -42.30
CA ASN A 429 -30.87 11.59 -42.63
C ASN A 429 -31.08 11.80 -44.14
N ALA A 430 -30.35 11.07 -44.98
CA ALA A 430 -30.54 11.15 -46.43
C ALA A 430 -31.92 10.62 -46.87
N THR A 431 -32.42 9.55 -46.25
CA THR A 431 -33.80 9.06 -46.49
C THR A 431 -34.85 10.01 -45.94
N GLU A 432 -34.62 10.64 -44.80
CA GLU A 432 -35.52 11.64 -44.22
C GLU A 432 -35.64 12.87 -45.13
N ILE A 433 -34.52 13.39 -45.65
CA ILE A 433 -34.50 14.48 -46.64
C ILE A 433 -35.23 14.09 -47.94
N ARG A 434 -35.15 12.82 -48.37
CA ARG A 434 -35.90 12.35 -49.54
C ARG A 434 -37.39 12.26 -49.24
N TYR A 435 -37.77 11.81 -48.04
CA TYR A 435 -39.16 11.71 -47.61
C TYR A 435 -39.81 13.09 -47.45
N THR A 436 -39.10 14.07 -46.88
CA THR A 436 -39.60 15.45 -46.78
C THR A 436 -39.80 16.08 -48.16
N LYS A 437 -38.84 15.92 -49.09
CA LYS A 437 -39.02 16.37 -50.48
C LYS A 437 -40.20 15.69 -51.18
N LEU A 438 -40.42 14.40 -50.92
CA LEU A 438 -41.56 13.68 -51.49
C LEU A 438 -42.89 14.17 -50.89
N LYS A 439 -42.92 14.47 -49.58
CA LYS A 439 -44.07 15.06 -48.88
C LYS A 439 -44.39 16.45 -49.42
N GLU A 440 -43.39 17.29 -49.68
CA GLU A 440 -43.57 18.59 -50.33
C GLU A 440 -44.18 18.44 -51.72
N LYS A 441 -43.64 17.52 -52.55
CA LYS A 441 -44.19 17.24 -53.89
C LYS A 441 -45.61 16.69 -53.86
N HIS A 442 -45.92 15.84 -52.88
CA HIS A 442 -47.28 15.34 -52.68
C HIS A 442 -48.23 16.47 -52.27
N SER A 443 -47.80 17.38 -51.39
CA SER A 443 -48.57 18.56 -51.00
C SER A 443 -48.79 19.52 -52.18
N GLU A 444 -47.78 19.75 -53.02
CA GLU A 444 -47.92 20.52 -54.27
C GLU A 444 -48.94 19.87 -55.21
N LEU A 445 -48.92 18.53 -55.34
CA LEU A 445 -49.86 17.79 -56.17
C LEU A 445 -51.30 17.88 -55.63
N ILE A 446 -51.48 17.79 -54.32
CA ILE A 446 -52.79 17.98 -53.69
C ILE A 446 -53.30 19.41 -53.94
N ASN A 447 -52.45 20.42 -53.78
CA ASN A 447 -52.83 21.82 -54.01
C ASN A 447 -53.21 22.08 -55.48
N THR A 448 -52.42 21.56 -56.43
CA THR A 448 -52.76 21.66 -57.87
C THR A 448 -54.03 20.90 -58.21
N HIS A 449 -54.28 19.73 -57.62
CA HIS A 449 -55.53 19.00 -57.79
C HIS A 449 -56.73 19.79 -57.22
N ALA A 450 -56.59 20.41 -56.05
CA ALA A 450 -57.60 21.27 -55.44
C ALA A 450 -57.88 22.53 -56.30
N GLU A 451 -56.85 23.14 -56.86
CA GLU A 451 -56.99 24.27 -57.80
C GLU A 451 -57.67 23.87 -59.11
N LEU A 452 -57.34 22.70 -59.65
CA LEU A 452 -58.01 22.16 -60.84
C LEU A 452 -59.48 21.83 -60.57
N LEU A 453 -59.82 21.32 -59.38
CA LEU A 453 -61.21 21.12 -58.97
C LEU A 453 -61.97 22.45 -58.85
N ARG A 454 -61.36 23.50 -58.29
CA ARG A 454 -61.95 24.84 -58.26
C ARG A 454 -62.16 25.39 -59.67
N LYS A 455 -61.14 25.31 -60.54
CA LYS A 455 -61.27 25.71 -61.94
C LYS A 455 -62.37 24.93 -62.65
N ASN A 456 -62.44 23.61 -62.49
CA ASN A 456 -63.48 22.80 -63.11
C ASN A 456 -64.89 23.17 -62.61
N ALA A 457 -65.03 23.48 -61.31
CA ALA A 457 -66.29 24.00 -60.76
C ALA A 457 -66.65 25.39 -61.31
N ASP A 458 -65.68 26.27 -61.51
CA ASP A 458 -65.89 27.58 -62.13
C ASP A 458 -66.20 27.47 -63.63
N THR A 459 -65.57 26.54 -64.36
CA THR A 459 -65.91 26.23 -65.75
C THR A 459 -67.30 25.62 -65.87
N ALA A 460 -67.71 24.75 -64.95
CA ALA A 460 -69.07 24.20 -64.89
C ALA A 460 -70.13 25.28 -64.60
N LYS A 461 -69.80 26.28 -63.75
CA LYS A 461 -70.63 27.48 -63.56
C LYS A 461 -70.70 28.36 -64.80
N GLN A 462 -69.58 28.56 -65.50
CA GLN A 462 -69.58 29.30 -66.78
C GLN A 462 -70.39 28.57 -67.86
N LEU A 463 -70.33 27.24 -67.90
CA LEU A 463 -71.09 26.39 -68.82
C LEU A 463 -72.61 26.46 -68.57
N THR A 464 -73.03 26.51 -67.30
CA THR A 464 -74.45 26.69 -66.94
C THR A 464 -74.96 28.09 -67.29
N VAL A 465 -74.14 29.13 -67.12
CA VAL A 465 -74.47 30.50 -67.56
C VAL A 465 -74.56 30.59 -69.10
N THR A 466 -73.70 29.89 -69.83
CA THR A 466 -73.77 29.85 -71.30
C THR A 466 -74.97 29.03 -71.80
N GLN A 467 -75.33 27.92 -71.13
CA GLN A 467 -76.57 27.17 -71.44
C GLN A 467 -77.83 28.02 -71.23
N GLN A 468 -77.89 28.81 -70.14
CA GLN A 468 -78.99 29.75 -69.90
C GLN A 468 -79.08 30.84 -70.99
N SER A 469 -77.94 31.35 -71.49
CA SER A 469 -77.93 32.29 -72.61
C SER A 469 -78.34 31.66 -73.95
N GLN A 470 -78.14 30.34 -74.12
CA GLN A 470 -78.57 29.59 -75.31
C GLN A 470 -80.09 29.34 -75.31
N GLU A 471 -80.69 29.11 -74.15
CA GLU A 471 -82.16 28.99 -74.00
C GLU A 471 -82.89 30.32 -74.28
N GLU A 472 -82.27 31.46 -73.95
CA GLU A 472 -82.79 32.79 -74.34
C GLU A 472 -82.74 33.04 -75.86
N VAL A 473 -81.71 32.54 -76.55
CA VAL A 473 -81.62 32.60 -78.03
C VAL A 473 -82.63 31.66 -78.71
N ALA A 474 -82.92 30.49 -78.11
CA ALA A 474 -83.97 29.59 -78.59
C ALA A 474 -85.37 30.21 -78.49
N ARG A 475 -85.64 30.99 -77.42
CA ARG A 475 -86.89 31.77 -77.26
C ARG A 475 -87.08 32.85 -78.33
N VAL A 476 -86.00 33.52 -78.75
CA VAL A 476 -86.05 34.52 -79.85
C VAL A 476 -86.32 33.85 -81.21
N LYS A 477 -85.89 32.59 -81.39
CA LYS A 477 -86.14 31.81 -82.62
C LYS A 477 -87.61 31.37 -82.75
N GLU A 478 -88.28 31.02 -81.66
CA GLU A 478 -89.72 30.72 -81.64
C GLU A 478 -90.58 31.95 -81.94
N GLN A 479 -90.15 33.14 -81.51
CA GLN A 479 -90.86 34.41 -81.75
C GLN A 479 -90.80 34.86 -83.22
N LEU A 480 -89.79 34.44 -83.98
CA LEU A 480 -89.65 34.70 -85.42
C LEU A 480 -90.43 33.72 -86.29
N ALA A 481 -90.69 32.49 -85.80
CA ALA A 481 -91.53 31.50 -86.49
C ALA A 481 -93.01 31.88 -86.50
N PHE A 482 -93.47 32.63 -85.49
CA PHE A 482 -94.86 33.11 -85.38
C PHE A 482 -95.21 34.20 -86.40
N GLN A 483 -94.24 34.98 -86.88
CA GLN A 483 -94.45 35.99 -87.93
C GLN A 483 -94.53 35.39 -89.35
N VAL A 484 -94.06 34.16 -89.55
CA VAL A 484 -94.12 33.43 -90.84
C VAL A 484 -95.48 32.73 -91.03
N GLU A 485 -96.11 32.25 -89.96
CA GLU A 485 -97.44 31.60 -90.02
C GLU A 485 -98.59 32.62 -90.20
N GLN A 486 -98.32 33.92 -89.99
CA GLN A 486 -99.28 35.01 -90.19
C GLN A 486 -99.48 35.37 -91.68
N VAL A 487 -98.47 35.12 -92.54
CA VAL A 487 -98.54 35.33 -94.01
C VAL A 487 -99.18 34.14 -94.74
N LYS A 488 -99.17 32.95 -94.12
CA LYS A 488 -99.74 31.72 -94.69
C LYS A 488 -101.28 31.66 -94.64
N ARG A 489 -101.89 32.35 -93.66
CA ARG A 489 -103.36 32.44 -93.47
C ARG A 489 -104.08 33.34 -94.48
N GLU A 490 -103.37 34.14 -95.27
CA GLU A 490 -103.96 34.92 -96.37
C GLU A 490 -104.19 34.09 -97.65
N ALA A 491 -103.60 32.89 -97.75
CA ALA A 491 -103.74 32.00 -98.91
C ALA A 491 -104.88 30.97 -98.76
N GLU A 492 -105.39 30.74 -97.55
CA GLU A 492 -106.43 29.72 -97.26
C GLU A 492 -107.86 30.21 -97.52
N MET A 493 -108.06 31.51 -97.76
CA MET A 493 -109.36 32.13 -98.09
C MET A 493 -109.88 31.84 -99.52
N LYS A 494 -109.26 30.90 -100.25
CA LYS A 494 -109.61 30.53 -101.64
C LYS A 494 -110.04 29.07 -101.85
N LEU A 495 -110.17 28.28 -100.78
CA LEU A 495 -110.47 26.83 -100.88
C LEU A 495 -111.76 26.42 -100.17
N GLU A 496 -112.67 27.37 -99.97
CA GLU A 496 -113.98 27.20 -99.35
C GLU A 496 -115.10 27.05 -100.39
N ASP A 497 -114.76 26.51 -101.57
CA ASP A 497 -115.67 26.31 -102.71
C ASP A 497 -115.94 24.82 -103.03
N GLN A 498 -115.52 23.89 -102.14
CA GLN A 498 -115.83 22.46 -102.25
C GLN A 498 -116.52 21.92 -100.98
N SER A 499 -117.35 22.75 -100.35
CA SER A 499 -118.27 22.38 -99.27
C SER A 499 -119.48 21.56 -99.74
N VAL A 500 -119.40 20.91 -100.89
CA VAL A 500 -120.51 20.16 -101.46
C VAL A 500 -120.03 18.76 -101.81
N GLN A 501 -120.17 17.88 -100.82
CA GLN A 501 -120.70 16.51 -100.92
C GLN A 501 -119.92 15.60 -99.95
N MET A 502 -120.27 15.57 -98.66
CA MET A 502 -121.55 15.02 -98.19
C MET A 502 -121.85 13.61 -98.75
N GLU A 503 -120.83 12.87 -99.22
CA GLU A 503 -120.98 11.48 -99.70
C GLU A 503 -119.98 10.48 -99.08
N GLN A 504 -118.85 10.92 -98.51
CA GLN A 504 -117.88 9.99 -97.89
C GLN A 504 -118.12 9.69 -96.40
N LEU A 505 -119.17 10.26 -95.82
CA LEU A 505 -119.73 9.87 -94.50
C LEU A 505 -120.23 8.42 -94.44
N ARG A 506 -120.18 7.66 -95.54
CA ARG A 506 -120.44 6.21 -95.56
C ARG A 506 -119.19 5.34 -95.33
N GLN A 507 -117.97 5.85 -95.56
CA GLN A 507 -116.72 5.08 -95.38
C GLN A 507 -116.13 5.23 -93.96
N GLU A 508 -116.57 6.21 -93.18
CA GLU A 508 -116.12 6.43 -91.79
C GLU A 508 -116.64 5.38 -90.78
N LEU A 509 -117.59 4.52 -91.15
CA LEU A 509 -118.20 3.55 -90.23
C LEU A 509 -117.47 2.20 -90.18
N ASP A 510 -116.79 1.80 -91.26
CA ASP A 510 -115.99 0.57 -91.31
C ASP A 510 -114.56 0.77 -90.76
N ALA A 511 -113.98 1.98 -90.93
CA ALA A 511 -112.66 2.34 -90.36
C ALA A 511 -112.65 2.34 -88.81
N ARG A 512 -113.79 2.61 -88.17
CA ARG A 512 -113.92 2.63 -86.69
C ARG A 512 -113.90 1.25 -86.04
N ARG A 513 -114.11 0.15 -86.79
CA ARG A 513 -113.98 -1.22 -86.26
C ARG A 513 -112.53 -1.71 -86.21
N GLU A 514 -111.70 -1.32 -87.17
CA GLU A 514 -110.26 -1.67 -87.19
C GLU A 514 -109.43 -0.84 -86.18
N GLU A 515 -109.81 0.42 -85.94
CA GLU A 515 -109.20 1.26 -84.90
C GLU A 515 -109.34 0.69 -83.48
N LEU A 516 -110.41 -0.08 -83.20
CA LEU A 516 -110.66 -0.67 -81.88
C LEU A 516 -109.75 -1.87 -81.59
N GLU A 517 -109.42 -2.68 -82.59
CA GLU A 517 -108.49 -3.82 -82.44
C GLU A 517 -107.01 -3.36 -82.35
N GLN A 518 -106.64 -2.27 -83.02
CA GLN A 518 -105.30 -1.66 -82.94
C GLN A 518 -105.06 -1.00 -81.57
N ALA A 519 -106.10 -0.39 -80.98
CA ALA A 519 -106.06 0.21 -79.64
C ALA A 519 -105.90 -0.84 -78.51
N GLN A 520 -106.45 -2.05 -78.69
CA GLN A 520 -106.31 -3.14 -77.71
C GLN A 520 -104.89 -3.77 -77.70
N ARG A 521 -104.20 -3.84 -78.84
CA ARG A 521 -102.81 -4.35 -78.92
C ARG A 521 -101.77 -3.35 -78.41
N SER A 522 -101.99 -2.05 -78.61
CA SER A 522 -101.13 -0.99 -78.07
C SER A 522 -101.27 -0.84 -76.55
N LEU A 523 -102.47 -1.09 -75.99
CA LEU A 523 -102.68 -1.12 -74.54
C LEU A 523 -102.01 -2.31 -73.85
N SER A 524 -101.95 -3.49 -74.48
CA SER A 524 -101.23 -4.65 -73.91
C SER A 524 -99.71 -4.46 -73.94
N HIS A 525 -99.17 -3.85 -75.00
CA HIS A 525 -97.74 -3.56 -75.11
C HIS A 525 -97.29 -2.46 -74.13
N ALA A 526 -98.12 -1.44 -73.90
CA ALA A 526 -97.87 -0.40 -72.90
C ALA A 526 -97.95 -0.95 -71.46
N LYS A 527 -98.84 -1.93 -71.19
CA LYS A 527 -98.89 -2.62 -69.90
C LYS A 527 -97.67 -3.50 -69.63
N GLN A 528 -97.17 -4.22 -70.63
CA GLN A 528 -95.93 -5.01 -70.51
C GLN A 528 -94.70 -4.11 -70.30
N ALA A 529 -94.57 -3.02 -71.06
CA ALA A 529 -93.51 -2.03 -70.84
C ALA A 529 -93.58 -1.37 -69.44
N GLY A 530 -94.78 -1.13 -68.91
CA GLY A 530 -94.98 -0.62 -67.56
C GLY A 530 -94.53 -1.60 -66.46
N VAL A 531 -94.74 -2.90 -66.65
CA VAL A 531 -94.25 -3.94 -65.73
C VAL A 531 -92.73 -4.08 -65.80
N GLU A 532 -92.14 -4.00 -66.99
CA GLU A 532 -90.68 -4.04 -67.18
C GLU A 532 -89.98 -2.82 -66.57
N LEU A 533 -90.53 -1.60 -66.78
CA LEU A 533 -90.02 -0.40 -66.12
C LEU A 533 -90.18 -0.45 -64.60
N SER A 534 -91.29 -0.97 -64.08
CA SER A 534 -91.48 -1.15 -62.63
C SER A 534 -90.43 -2.10 -62.06
N ALA A 535 -90.18 -3.23 -62.71
CA ALA A 535 -89.15 -4.19 -62.30
C ALA A 535 -87.75 -3.58 -62.33
N GLN A 536 -87.46 -2.71 -63.32
CA GLN A 536 -86.18 -2.02 -63.43
C GLN A 536 -86.01 -0.93 -62.38
N VAL A 537 -87.09 -0.23 -62.01
CA VAL A 537 -87.10 0.73 -60.90
C VAL A 537 -86.90 0.02 -59.56
N ASP A 538 -87.56 -1.12 -59.35
CA ASP A 538 -87.40 -1.92 -58.13
C ASP A 538 -85.98 -2.50 -58.02
N ALA A 539 -85.38 -2.95 -59.13
CA ALA A 539 -84.00 -3.40 -59.18
C ALA A 539 -83.00 -2.28 -58.86
N LEU A 540 -83.17 -1.09 -59.46
CA LEU A 540 -82.35 0.08 -59.16
C LEU A 540 -82.55 0.57 -57.72
N HIS A 541 -83.76 0.44 -57.16
CA HIS A 541 -84.01 0.76 -55.76
C HIS A 541 -83.31 -0.23 -54.83
N ALA A 542 -83.31 -1.52 -55.15
CA ALA A 542 -82.58 -2.52 -54.39
C ALA A 542 -81.06 -2.27 -54.44
N GLU A 543 -80.52 -1.94 -55.62
CA GLU A 543 -79.10 -1.60 -55.80
C GLU A 543 -78.71 -0.32 -55.03
N LYS A 544 -79.56 0.71 -55.07
CA LYS A 544 -79.39 1.94 -54.28
C LYS A 544 -79.34 1.65 -52.79
N GLU A 545 -80.21 0.79 -52.28
CA GLU A 545 -80.23 0.42 -50.85
C GLU A 545 -78.98 -0.39 -50.45
N VAL A 546 -78.50 -1.29 -51.32
CA VAL A 546 -77.24 -2.03 -51.09
C VAL A 546 -76.04 -1.08 -51.08
N LEU A 547 -75.94 -0.18 -52.05
CA LEU A 547 -74.88 0.83 -52.08
C LEU A 547 -74.94 1.76 -50.87
N ARG A 548 -76.14 2.15 -50.41
CA ARG A 548 -76.31 2.99 -49.23
C ARG A 548 -75.83 2.30 -47.95
N ARG A 549 -76.09 1.00 -47.81
CA ARG A 549 -75.54 0.19 -46.70
C ARG A 549 -74.02 0.10 -46.79
N SER A 550 -73.48 -0.16 -47.99
CA SER A 550 -72.03 -0.23 -48.20
C SER A 550 -71.32 1.10 -47.90
N VAL A 551 -71.90 2.24 -48.30
CA VAL A 551 -71.40 3.58 -47.96
C VAL A 551 -71.43 3.80 -46.45
N SER A 552 -72.53 3.45 -45.78
CA SER A 552 -72.64 3.58 -44.32
C SER A 552 -71.63 2.70 -43.58
N GLU A 553 -71.39 1.47 -44.04
CA GLU A 553 -70.35 0.58 -43.48
C GLU A 553 -68.95 1.19 -43.67
N LYS A 554 -68.65 1.73 -44.85
CA LYS A 554 -67.37 2.40 -45.13
C LYS A 554 -67.19 3.70 -44.35
N GLU A 555 -68.25 4.46 -44.11
CA GLU A 555 -68.23 5.64 -43.24
C GLU A 555 -67.92 5.25 -41.78
N CYS A 556 -68.50 4.16 -41.27
CA CYS A 556 -68.18 3.62 -39.94
C CYS A 556 -66.72 3.14 -39.84
N GLU A 557 -66.21 2.43 -40.86
CA GLU A 557 -64.80 2.01 -40.92
C GLU A 557 -63.84 3.22 -40.97
N LEU A 558 -64.19 4.27 -41.73
CA LEU A 558 -63.41 5.51 -41.81
C LEU A 558 -63.39 6.26 -40.47
N LEU A 559 -64.51 6.31 -39.75
CA LEU A 559 -64.57 6.92 -38.41
C LEU A 559 -63.73 6.15 -37.40
N SER A 560 -63.78 4.82 -37.44
CA SER A 560 -62.98 3.94 -36.57
C SER A 560 -61.47 4.10 -36.84
N THR A 561 -61.07 4.06 -38.11
CA THR A 561 -59.66 4.25 -38.50
C THR A 561 -59.15 5.66 -38.18
N ARG A 562 -59.99 6.69 -38.33
CA ARG A 562 -59.67 8.05 -37.90
C ARG A 562 -59.44 8.14 -36.39
N GLY A 563 -60.29 7.51 -35.57
CA GLY A 563 -60.10 7.47 -34.12
C GLY A 563 -58.78 6.79 -33.72
N LEU A 564 -58.41 5.70 -34.39
CA LEU A 564 -57.13 5.02 -34.18
C LEU A 564 -55.92 5.88 -34.58
N VAL A 565 -56.03 6.67 -35.65
CA VAL A 565 -54.99 7.62 -36.06
C VAL A 565 -54.83 8.73 -35.03
N GLU A 566 -55.92 9.33 -34.57
CA GLU A 566 -55.90 10.39 -33.55
C GLU A 566 -55.29 9.88 -32.22
N GLU A 567 -55.60 8.64 -31.82
CA GLU A 567 -54.99 8.00 -30.64
C GLU A 567 -53.49 7.76 -30.82
N LYS A 568 -53.06 7.30 -32.00
CA LYS A 568 -51.65 7.07 -32.32
C LYS A 568 -50.85 8.37 -32.42
N GLU A 569 -51.43 9.43 -32.97
CA GLU A 569 -50.83 10.76 -33.00
C GLU A 569 -50.64 11.31 -31.58
N LEU A 570 -51.61 11.10 -30.68
CA LEU A 570 -51.49 11.49 -29.28
C LEU A 570 -50.38 10.69 -28.57
N GLN A 571 -50.29 9.39 -28.79
CA GLN A 571 -49.23 8.54 -28.23
C GLN A 571 -47.85 9.00 -28.69
N LEU A 572 -47.67 9.25 -29.99
CA LEU A 572 -46.41 9.75 -30.55
C LEU A 572 -46.05 11.13 -30.01
N SER A 573 -47.03 12.04 -29.85
CA SER A 573 -46.79 13.35 -29.23
C SER A 573 -46.33 13.22 -27.78
N GLN A 574 -46.94 12.34 -27.00
CA GLN A 574 -46.54 12.08 -25.61
C GLN A 574 -45.13 11.47 -25.52
N GLU A 575 -44.77 10.59 -26.44
CA GLU A 575 -43.42 10.01 -26.52
C GLU A 575 -42.38 11.06 -26.93
N ALA A 576 -42.70 11.93 -27.90
CA ALA A 576 -41.84 13.04 -28.29
C ALA A 576 -41.60 14.03 -27.14
N ASP A 577 -42.64 14.33 -26.35
CA ASP A 577 -42.54 15.19 -25.16
C ASP A 577 -41.73 14.54 -24.03
N LYS A 578 -41.79 13.21 -23.89
CA LYS A 578 -40.95 12.46 -22.94
C LYS A 578 -39.48 12.50 -23.39
N ALA A 579 -39.21 12.18 -24.65
CA ALA A 579 -37.86 12.22 -25.21
C ALA A 579 -37.23 13.62 -25.12
N THR A 580 -38.01 14.68 -25.39
CA THR A 580 -37.54 16.07 -25.26
C THR A 580 -37.20 16.44 -23.82
N ARG A 581 -37.97 15.95 -22.83
CA ARG A 581 -37.66 16.15 -21.41
C ARG A 581 -36.39 15.41 -21.00
N GLU A 582 -36.24 14.17 -21.43
CA GLU A 582 -35.02 13.37 -21.16
C GLU A 582 -33.78 14.01 -21.77
N ILE A 583 -33.85 14.52 -23.01
CA ILE A 583 -32.73 15.23 -23.65
C ILE A 583 -32.34 16.47 -22.84
N ARG A 584 -33.31 17.28 -22.39
CA ARG A 584 -33.02 18.46 -21.56
C ARG A 584 -32.38 18.10 -20.22
N GLU A 585 -32.86 17.04 -19.58
CA GLU A 585 -32.28 16.56 -18.33
C GLU A 585 -30.84 16.06 -18.53
N LEU A 586 -30.59 15.29 -19.60
CA LEU A 586 -29.25 14.82 -19.95
C LEU A 586 -28.31 15.99 -20.30
N GLN A 587 -28.78 17.01 -21.01
CA GLN A 587 -28.02 18.23 -21.29
C GLN A 587 -27.67 19.00 -20.01
N GLY A 588 -28.61 19.10 -19.06
CA GLY A 588 -28.37 19.70 -17.74
C GLY A 588 -27.31 18.93 -16.95
N ARG A 589 -27.43 17.60 -16.88
CA ARG A 589 -26.43 16.73 -16.23
C ARG A 589 -25.05 16.82 -16.88
N LEU A 590 -24.99 16.92 -18.22
CA LEU A 590 -23.73 17.09 -18.94
C LEU A 590 -23.05 18.43 -18.62
N LEU A 591 -23.82 19.52 -18.55
CA LEU A 591 -23.30 20.84 -18.19
C LEU A 591 -22.78 20.85 -16.74
N GLU A 592 -23.52 20.26 -15.80
CA GLU A 592 -23.09 20.11 -14.41
C GLU A 592 -21.78 19.30 -14.31
N LYS A 593 -21.66 18.21 -15.08
CA LYS A 593 -20.45 17.40 -15.12
C LYS A 593 -19.27 18.14 -15.72
N SER A 594 -19.48 18.91 -16.79
CA SER A 594 -18.43 19.75 -17.39
C SER A 594 -17.93 20.82 -16.42
N ASN A 595 -18.85 21.49 -15.69
CA ASN A 595 -18.48 22.47 -14.66
C ASN A 595 -17.73 21.80 -13.49
N GLN A 596 -18.14 20.60 -13.08
CA GLN A 596 -17.42 19.82 -12.07
C GLN A 596 -16.00 19.46 -12.53
N GLU A 597 -15.84 19.03 -13.77
CA GLU A 597 -14.54 18.68 -14.35
C GLU A 597 -13.60 19.90 -14.40
N GLN A 598 -14.10 21.06 -14.86
CA GLN A 598 -13.32 22.31 -14.86
C GLN A 598 -12.91 22.72 -13.44
N SER A 599 -13.81 22.59 -12.46
CA SER A 599 -13.49 22.88 -11.06
C SER A 599 -12.43 21.93 -10.50
N LEU A 600 -12.50 20.64 -10.85
CA LEU A 600 -11.49 19.66 -10.43
C LEU A 600 -10.13 19.91 -11.09
N GLN A 601 -10.11 20.28 -12.37
CA GLN A 601 -8.87 20.65 -13.07
C GLN A 601 -8.22 21.89 -12.44
N GLN A 602 -9.00 22.91 -12.11
CA GLN A 602 -8.49 24.09 -11.41
C GLN A 602 -7.93 23.74 -10.03
N LYS A 603 -8.66 22.94 -9.25
CA LYS A 603 -8.20 22.46 -7.93
C LYS A 603 -6.90 21.67 -8.02
N LEU A 604 -6.77 20.78 -9.03
CA LEU A 604 -5.55 20.03 -9.26
C LEU A 604 -4.35 20.97 -9.50
N LEU A 605 -4.51 22.00 -10.33
CA LEU A 605 -3.44 22.98 -10.57
C LEU A 605 -3.09 23.80 -9.32
N GLU A 606 -4.08 24.12 -8.49
CA GLU A 606 -3.86 24.78 -7.19
C GLU A 606 -3.11 23.89 -6.20
N GLU A 607 -3.49 22.61 -6.08
CA GLU A 607 -2.82 21.64 -5.22
C GLU A 607 -1.39 21.34 -5.70
N GLN A 608 -1.17 21.15 -7.00
CA GLN A 608 0.17 20.92 -7.57
C GLN A 608 1.11 22.09 -7.28
N PHE A 609 0.62 23.32 -7.44
CA PHE A 609 1.39 24.51 -7.07
C PHE A 609 1.60 24.62 -5.55
N GLY A 610 0.61 24.23 -4.75
CA GLY A 610 0.72 24.17 -3.29
C GLY A 610 1.82 23.21 -2.82
N VAL A 611 1.94 22.04 -3.46
CA VAL A 611 3.02 21.08 -3.21
C VAL A 611 4.38 21.69 -3.53
N LEU A 612 4.53 22.33 -4.70
CA LEU A 612 5.75 23.03 -5.06
C LEU A 612 6.13 24.08 -4.00
N GLN A 613 5.20 24.94 -3.60
CA GLN A 613 5.44 25.95 -2.58
C GLN A 613 5.91 25.35 -1.25
N GLN A 614 5.33 24.21 -0.85
CA GLN A 614 5.72 23.54 0.39
C GLN A 614 7.12 22.92 0.28
N THR A 615 7.45 22.28 -0.84
CA THR A 615 8.80 21.76 -1.10
C THR A 615 9.83 22.88 -1.10
N VAL A 616 9.51 24.02 -1.71
CA VAL A 616 10.38 25.21 -1.71
C VAL A 616 10.62 25.72 -0.29
N ARG A 617 9.59 25.77 0.57
CA ARG A 617 9.76 26.15 1.99
C ARG A 617 10.71 25.21 2.73
N GLU A 618 10.58 23.91 2.51
CA GLU A 618 11.45 22.90 3.11
C GLU A 618 12.90 23.02 2.61
N ALA A 619 13.09 23.16 1.30
CA ALA A 619 14.39 23.40 0.68
C ALA A 619 15.08 24.65 1.25
N GLN A 620 14.32 25.73 1.45
CA GLN A 620 14.85 26.93 2.11
C GLN A 620 15.20 26.68 3.59
N GLY A 621 14.45 25.85 4.30
CA GLY A 621 14.76 25.43 5.67
C GLY A 621 16.12 24.74 5.75
N ILE A 622 16.33 23.73 4.91
CA ILE A 622 17.59 22.98 4.81
C ILE A 622 18.78 23.91 4.54
N LEU A 623 18.65 24.86 3.61
CA LEU A 623 19.71 25.80 3.28
C LEU A 623 19.98 26.80 4.41
N ARG A 624 18.94 27.33 5.07
CA ARG A 624 19.12 28.23 6.23
C ARG A 624 19.83 27.52 7.38
N ASP A 625 19.48 26.27 7.64
CA ASP A 625 20.14 25.45 8.67
C ASP A 625 21.62 25.21 8.33
N ALA A 626 21.93 24.94 7.06
CA ALA A 626 23.32 24.80 6.60
C ALA A 626 24.11 26.11 6.73
N MET A 627 23.50 27.25 6.40
CA MET A 627 24.13 28.56 6.56
C MET A 627 24.35 28.92 8.03
N ALA A 628 23.40 28.58 8.92
CA ALA A 628 23.54 28.83 10.35
C ALA A 628 24.74 28.08 10.96
N LYS A 629 25.09 26.90 10.42
CA LYS A 629 26.28 26.13 10.84
C LYS A 629 27.61 26.82 10.52
N LEU A 630 27.64 27.76 9.57
CA LEU A 630 28.85 28.55 9.28
C LEU A 630 29.25 29.40 10.50
N ASP A 631 28.27 29.80 11.30
CA ASP A 631 28.44 30.68 12.46
C ASP A 631 28.39 29.91 13.80
N ASP A 632 28.21 28.57 13.77
CA ASP A 632 28.08 27.73 14.97
C ASP A 632 29.46 27.38 15.57
N PRO A 633 29.75 27.77 16.84
CA PRO A 633 31.01 27.44 17.50
C PRO A 633 31.26 25.94 17.68
N LEU A 634 30.21 25.11 17.70
CA LEU A 634 30.35 23.65 17.80
C LEU A 634 30.80 23.04 16.47
N HIS A 635 30.48 23.69 15.35
CA HIS A 635 30.85 23.26 14.01
C HIS A 635 32.33 23.52 13.69
N LEU A 636 33.00 24.45 14.40
CA LEU A 636 34.45 24.73 14.29
C LEU A 636 35.36 23.51 14.50
N ARG A 637 34.85 22.47 15.18
CA ARG A 637 35.60 21.22 15.43
C ARG A 637 35.49 20.21 14.29
N CYS A 638 34.61 20.44 13.33
CA CYS A 638 34.47 19.58 12.16
C CYS A 638 35.53 19.93 11.12
N THR A 639 36.18 18.92 10.57
CA THR A 639 37.22 19.08 9.54
C THR A 639 36.88 18.26 8.30
N SER A 640 37.07 18.84 7.12
CA SER A 640 36.89 18.17 5.82
C SER A 640 38.12 18.33 4.94
N SER A 641 38.37 17.35 4.07
CA SER A 641 39.45 17.44 3.08
C SER A 641 39.01 18.26 1.85
N PRO A 642 39.92 19.01 1.22
CA PRO A 642 39.62 19.73 -0.02
C PRO A 642 39.09 18.82 -1.14
N ASP A 643 39.58 17.58 -1.24
CA ASP A 643 39.10 16.61 -2.24
C ASP A 643 37.65 16.17 -2.01
N TYR A 644 37.24 16.04 -0.75
CA TYR A 644 35.86 15.68 -0.43
C TYR A 644 34.91 16.85 -0.75
N LEU A 645 35.31 18.08 -0.42
CA LEU A 645 34.59 19.29 -0.80
C LEU A 645 34.43 19.42 -2.32
N LEU A 646 35.47 19.12 -3.09
CA LEU A 646 35.40 19.11 -4.57
C LEU A 646 34.32 18.16 -5.09
N SER A 647 34.28 16.94 -4.56
CA SER A 647 33.28 15.96 -4.95
C SER A 647 31.85 16.44 -4.63
N ARG A 648 31.66 17.14 -3.50
CA ARG A 648 30.35 17.67 -3.09
C ARG A 648 29.93 18.87 -3.92
N ALA A 649 30.83 19.82 -4.12
CA ALA A 649 30.57 21.00 -4.95
C ALA A 649 30.27 20.63 -6.41
N GLN A 650 30.95 19.61 -6.96
CA GLN A 650 30.67 19.10 -8.30
C GLN A 650 29.27 18.46 -8.39
N ALA A 651 28.90 17.62 -7.42
CA ALA A 651 27.57 17.02 -7.37
C ALA A 651 26.46 18.07 -7.20
N ALA A 652 26.68 19.10 -6.38
CA ALA A 652 25.76 20.22 -6.24
C ALA A 652 25.59 20.99 -7.57
N LEU A 653 26.69 21.22 -8.30
CA LEU A 653 26.64 21.87 -9.61
C LEU A 653 25.83 21.04 -10.62
N GLU A 654 26.07 19.73 -10.71
CA GLU A 654 25.32 18.83 -11.60
C GLU A 654 23.83 18.77 -11.26
N SER A 655 23.48 18.89 -9.97
CA SER A 655 22.07 18.94 -9.55
C SER A 655 21.31 20.16 -10.08
N THR A 656 22.01 21.26 -10.37
CA THR A 656 21.39 22.46 -10.97
C THR A 656 20.85 22.20 -12.37
N ASP A 657 21.44 21.28 -13.13
CA ASP A 657 20.98 20.92 -14.48
C ASP A 657 19.68 20.10 -14.43
N ALA A 658 19.58 19.19 -13.44
CA ALA A 658 18.35 18.46 -13.17
C ALA A 658 17.22 19.40 -12.72
N LEU A 659 17.56 20.39 -11.89
CA LEU A 659 16.63 21.42 -11.42
C LEU A 659 16.13 22.31 -12.56
N GLU A 660 17.01 22.80 -13.43
CA GLU A 660 16.65 23.59 -14.61
C GLU A 660 15.73 22.80 -15.56
N LYS A 661 16.03 21.51 -15.79
CA LYS A 661 15.17 20.64 -16.61
C LYS A 661 13.80 20.44 -15.97
N GLY A 662 13.74 20.16 -14.67
CA GLY A 662 12.48 19.99 -13.94
C GLY A 662 11.65 21.27 -13.93
N HIS A 663 12.32 22.42 -13.79
CA HIS A 663 11.68 23.73 -13.81
C HIS A 663 11.09 24.05 -15.19
N ALA A 664 11.83 23.83 -16.28
CA ALA A 664 11.32 24.01 -17.64
C ALA A 664 10.12 23.09 -17.94
N GLN A 665 10.15 21.84 -17.48
CA GLN A 665 9.04 20.89 -17.64
C GLN A 665 7.79 21.35 -16.89
N TYR A 666 7.94 21.82 -15.65
CA TYR A 666 6.82 22.32 -14.86
C TYR A 666 6.23 23.60 -15.48
N VAL A 667 7.07 24.50 -15.98
CA VAL A 667 6.61 25.73 -16.66
C VAL A 667 5.83 25.40 -17.95
N ALA A 668 6.22 24.35 -18.66
CA ALA A 668 5.48 23.86 -19.84
C ALA A 668 4.15 23.17 -19.47
N SER A 669 4.08 22.49 -18.33
CA SER A 669 2.89 21.77 -17.86
C SER A 669 2.74 21.83 -16.33
N MET A 670 1.97 22.80 -15.86
CA MET A 670 1.72 23.05 -14.43
C MET A 670 0.94 21.94 -13.71
N ALA A 671 0.50 20.91 -14.43
CA ALA A 671 -0.25 19.78 -13.89
C ALA A 671 0.64 18.72 -13.21
N ASP A 672 1.95 18.73 -13.44
CA ASP A 672 2.88 17.73 -12.88
C ASP A 672 4.09 18.41 -12.23
N ALA A 673 4.06 18.56 -10.90
CA ALA A 673 5.17 19.11 -10.13
C ALA A 673 6.22 18.07 -9.72
N ALA A 674 6.02 16.77 -9.98
CA ALA A 674 6.83 15.70 -9.36
C ALA A 674 8.31 15.78 -9.73
N GLY A 675 8.61 16.00 -11.01
CA GLY A 675 9.99 16.13 -11.51
C GLY A 675 10.74 17.30 -10.89
N LEU A 676 10.09 18.46 -10.77
CA LEU A 676 10.65 19.66 -10.15
C LEU A 676 10.83 19.48 -8.64
N VAL A 677 9.85 18.90 -7.95
CA VAL A 677 9.91 18.62 -6.50
C VAL A 677 11.09 17.71 -6.15
N GLY A 678 11.28 16.63 -6.90
CA GLY A 678 12.42 15.73 -6.70
C GLY A 678 13.77 16.41 -6.95
N ALA A 679 13.86 17.22 -8.01
CA ALA A 679 15.08 17.96 -8.33
C ALA A 679 15.39 19.04 -7.27
N LEU A 680 14.37 19.73 -6.76
CA LEU A 680 14.52 20.74 -5.69
C LEU A 680 15.04 20.14 -4.40
N ALA A 681 14.52 18.99 -3.97
CA ALA A 681 14.98 18.31 -2.77
C ALA A 681 16.45 17.89 -2.91
N LEU A 682 16.82 17.29 -4.04
CA LEU A 682 18.20 16.89 -4.32
C LEU A 682 19.16 18.09 -4.32
N PHE A 683 18.78 19.17 -5.01
CA PHE A 683 19.56 20.41 -5.06
C PHE A 683 19.76 21.01 -3.67
N ALA A 684 18.70 21.11 -2.87
CA ALA A 684 18.78 21.69 -1.52
C ALA A 684 19.74 20.90 -0.62
N HIS A 685 19.65 19.56 -0.64
CA HIS A 685 20.54 18.70 0.13
C HIS A 685 22.00 18.79 -0.31
N LEU A 686 22.30 18.70 -1.62
CA LEU A 686 23.68 18.73 -2.12
C LEU A 686 24.34 20.11 -1.95
N THR A 687 23.56 21.18 -2.08
CA THR A 687 24.04 22.54 -1.83
C THR A 687 24.30 22.77 -0.35
N ALA A 688 23.40 22.32 0.54
CA ALA A 688 23.61 22.36 1.98
C ALA A 688 24.85 21.57 2.41
N ASP A 689 25.04 20.35 1.89
CA ASP A 689 26.23 19.54 2.13
C ASP A 689 27.50 20.27 1.70
N THR A 690 27.48 20.95 0.56
CA THR A 690 28.61 21.72 0.04
C THR A 690 28.95 22.91 0.95
N ILE A 691 27.94 23.63 1.47
CA ILE A 691 28.12 24.74 2.42
C ILE A 691 28.75 24.24 3.73
N VAL A 692 28.21 23.15 4.30
CA VAL A 692 28.70 22.57 5.56
C VAL A 692 30.14 22.04 5.41
N ASN A 693 30.43 21.32 4.33
CA ASN A 693 31.78 20.81 4.07
C ASN A 693 32.75 21.93 3.67
N GLY A 694 32.26 23.01 3.06
CA GLY A 694 33.03 24.24 2.79
C GLY A 694 33.53 24.87 4.09
N SER A 695 32.64 25.04 5.07
CA SER A 695 32.99 25.46 6.42
C SER A 695 34.00 24.52 7.08
N ALA A 696 33.75 23.20 7.07
CA ALA A 696 34.65 22.25 7.71
C ALA A 696 36.05 22.21 7.03
N THR A 697 36.13 22.52 5.74
CA THR A 697 37.40 22.62 5.00
C THR A 697 38.13 23.92 5.32
N SER A 698 37.40 25.03 5.56
CA SER A 698 38.01 26.32 5.89
C SER A 698 38.79 26.28 7.21
N HIS A 699 38.38 25.44 8.18
CA HIS A 699 39.11 25.27 9.45
C HIS A 699 40.53 24.70 9.30
N LEU A 700 40.80 23.98 8.21
CA LEU A 700 42.12 23.42 7.88
C LEU A 700 42.87 24.23 6.81
N ALA A 701 42.22 25.25 6.25
CA ALA A 701 42.78 26.10 5.19
C ALA A 701 43.62 27.25 5.75
N PRO A 702 44.57 27.81 4.98
CA PRO A 702 45.22 29.08 5.32
C PRO A 702 44.17 30.19 5.51
N THR A 703 44.39 31.12 6.45
CA THR A 703 43.40 32.13 6.86
C THR A 703 42.75 32.87 5.68
N ASP A 704 43.54 33.29 4.68
CA ASP A 704 43.03 33.98 3.49
C ASP A 704 42.09 33.11 2.64
N HIS A 705 42.40 31.82 2.49
CA HIS A 705 41.53 30.89 1.74
C HIS A 705 40.32 30.47 2.58
N ALA A 706 40.48 30.40 3.90
CA ALA A 706 39.41 30.07 4.83
C ALA A 706 38.30 31.13 4.80
N ASP A 707 38.67 32.41 4.89
CA ASP A 707 37.74 33.54 4.86
C ASP A 707 37.00 33.61 3.50
N ARG A 708 37.76 33.53 2.39
CA ARG A 708 37.19 33.50 1.03
C ARG A 708 36.23 32.33 0.83
N LEU A 709 36.56 31.14 1.36
CA LEU A 709 35.73 29.94 1.23
C LEU A 709 34.43 30.08 2.02
N THR A 710 34.50 30.54 3.27
CA THR A 710 33.31 30.77 4.10
C THR A 710 32.40 31.86 3.51
N GLU A 711 32.95 32.95 2.97
CA GLU A 711 32.18 33.99 2.29
C GLU A 711 31.50 33.45 1.01
N THR A 712 32.22 32.68 0.20
CA THR A 712 31.67 32.08 -1.03
C THR A 712 30.58 31.04 -0.72
N CYS A 713 30.71 30.27 0.36
CA CYS A 713 29.65 29.38 0.84
C CYS A 713 28.42 30.16 1.32
N ARG A 714 28.59 31.31 1.95
CA ARG A 714 27.48 32.18 2.37
C ARG A 714 26.75 32.80 1.18
N ASP A 715 27.49 33.32 0.19
CA ASP A 715 26.91 33.83 -1.06
C ASP A 715 26.15 32.71 -1.79
N CYS A 716 26.73 31.50 -1.89
CA CYS A 716 26.05 30.34 -2.49
C CYS A 716 24.71 30.03 -1.82
N GLY A 717 24.64 30.02 -0.49
CA GLY A 717 23.40 29.83 0.25
C GLY A 717 22.40 30.95 -0.02
N GLN A 718 22.85 32.21 -0.01
CA GLN A 718 22.01 33.38 -0.24
C GLN A 718 21.40 33.40 -1.65
N ARG A 719 22.20 33.18 -2.70
CA ARG A 719 21.71 33.07 -4.09
C ARG A 719 20.74 31.92 -4.28
N SER A 720 20.97 30.80 -3.59
CA SER A 720 20.06 29.65 -3.62
C SER A 720 18.71 29.99 -2.97
N LEU A 721 18.71 30.74 -1.87
CA LEU A 721 17.48 31.19 -1.21
C LEU A 721 16.69 32.20 -2.06
N GLU A 722 17.39 33.12 -2.74
CA GLU A 722 16.79 34.10 -3.67
C GLU A 722 16.07 33.39 -4.82
N TYR A 723 16.74 32.45 -5.50
CA TYR A 723 16.14 31.63 -6.55
C TYR A 723 14.91 30.86 -6.05
N LEU A 724 15.02 30.23 -4.88
CA LEU A 724 13.89 29.49 -4.29
C LEU A 724 12.70 30.43 -3.98
N ASP A 725 12.93 31.69 -3.64
CA ASP A 725 11.84 32.63 -3.35
C ASP A 725 11.07 33.03 -4.62
N GLU A 726 11.74 33.12 -5.76
CA GLU A 726 11.11 33.37 -7.07
C GLU A 726 10.17 32.22 -7.47
N LEU A 727 10.48 30.98 -7.10
CA LEU A 727 9.63 29.81 -7.37
C LEU A 727 8.33 29.80 -6.54
N LYS A 728 8.21 30.61 -5.49
CA LYS A 728 6.99 30.69 -4.67
C LYS A 728 5.89 31.53 -5.31
N ASP A 729 6.25 32.42 -6.24
CA ASP A 729 5.32 33.32 -6.91
C ASP A 729 5.06 32.85 -8.34
N ARG A 730 3.79 32.60 -8.69
CA ARG A 730 3.39 32.15 -10.03
C ARG A 730 3.83 33.12 -11.13
N GLN A 731 3.91 34.41 -10.84
CA GLN A 731 4.29 35.42 -11.82
C GLN A 731 5.81 35.45 -12.08
N ARG A 732 6.60 35.07 -11.08
CA ARG A 732 8.07 35.06 -11.15
C ARG A 732 8.62 33.71 -11.57
N LEU A 733 7.85 32.64 -11.40
CA LEU A 733 8.20 31.27 -11.76
C LEU A 733 8.75 31.14 -13.19
N SER A 734 8.23 31.88 -14.17
CA SER A 734 8.71 31.82 -15.56
C SER A 734 10.05 32.52 -15.82
N HIS A 735 10.49 33.38 -14.90
CA HIS A 735 11.68 34.22 -15.02
C HIS A 735 12.80 33.84 -14.05
N ALA A 736 12.60 32.80 -13.23
CA ALA A 736 13.59 32.40 -12.24
C ALA A 736 14.82 31.76 -12.90
N GLU A 737 16.02 32.27 -12.59
CA GLU A 737 17.27 31.84 -13.23
C GLU A 737 18.28 31.25 -12.22
N LEU A 738 18.92 30.14 -12.59
CA LEU A 738 19.95 29.45 -11.78
C LEU A 738 21.37 29.97 -12.00
N GLY A 739 21.55 30.99 -12.84
CA GLY A 739 22.88 31.46 -13.28
C GLY A 739 23.77 31.90 -12.12
N ASP A 740 23.22 32.64 -11.16
CA ASP A 740 23.97 33.17 -10.02
C ASP A 740 24.36 32.06 -9.03
N VAL A 741 23.46 31.10 -8.77
CA VAL A 741 23.73 29.92 -7.94
C VAL A 741 24.88 29.09 -8.53
N ARG A 742 24.83 28.83 -9.85
CA ARG A 742 25.89 28.10 -10.56
C ARG A 742 27.24 28.81 -10.47
N ARG A 743 27.25 30.14 -10.52
CA ARG A 743 28.48 30.94 -10.39
C ARG A 743 29.08 30.80 -8.98
N ALA A 744 28.26 30.90 -7.94
CA ALA A 744 28.69 30.75 -6.56
C ALA A 744 29.24 29.33 -6.27
N LEU A 745 28.55 28.27 -6.74
CA LEU A 745 29.01 26.89 -6.61
C LEU A 745 30.35 26.64 -7.32
N ARG A 746 30.55 27.21 -8.52
CA ARG A 746 31.86 27.16 -9.21
C ARG A 746 32.95 27.88 -8.43
N GLY A 747 32.63 28.96 -7.72
CA GLY A 747 33.56 29.64 -6.82
C GLY A 747 34.03 28.74 -5.68
N VAL A 748 33.10 28.03 -5.02
CA VAL A 748 33.45 27.04 -3.99
C VAL A 748 34.33 25.93 -4.57
N LEU A 749 33.97 25.40 -5.74
CA LEU A 749 34.73 24.37 -6.44
C LEU A 749 36.17 24.84 -6.72
N GLN A 750 36.36 26.04 -7.25
CA GLN A 750 37.68 26.59 -7.56
C GLN A 750 38.55 26.75 -6.31
N LEU A 751 38.01 27.32 -5.23
CA LEU A 751 38.72 27.47 -3.96
C LEU A 751 39.14 26.11 -3.38
N ALA A 752 38.28 25.09 -3.50
CA ALA A 752 38.61 23.74 -3.08
C ALA A 752 39.74 23.10 -3.94
N GLN A 753 39.88 23.48 -5.21
CA GLN A 753 41.00 23.05 -6.06
C GLN A 753 42.31 23.71 -5.65
N GLU A 754 42.27 25.01 -5.35
CA GLU A 754 43.42 25.80 -4.88
C GLU A 754 43.98 25.25 -3.55
N LEU A 755 43.10 24.72 -2.69
CA LEU A 755 43.44 24.13 -1.39
C LEU A 755 44.03 22.72 -1.44
N ARG A 756 44.05 22.05 -2.60
CA ARG A 756 44.69 20.72 -2.68
C ARG A 756 46.19 20.85 -2.38
N PRO A 757 46.76 20.00 -1.52
CA PRO A 757 48.21 19.98 -1.29
C PRO A 757 48.92 19.77 -2.64
N LYS A 758 49.75 20.73 -3.04
CA LYS A 758 50.72 20.53 -4.12
C LYS A 758 51.72 19.51 -3.58
N SER A 759 51.67 18.29 -4.10
CA SER A 759 52.50 17.16 -3.65
C SER A 759 53.96 17.58 -3.53
N LEU A 760 54.47 17.61 -2.30
CA LEU A 760 55.91 17.64 -2.06
C LEU A 760 56.51 16.34 -2.64
N ASP A 761 57.61 16.52 -3.36
CA ASP A 761 58.35 15.54 -4.17
C ASP A 761 58.69 14.23 -3.43
N ILE A 762 57.79 13.25 -3.46
CA ILE A 762 58.20 11.85 -3.57
C ILE A 762 58.07 11.53 -5.06
N LYS A 763 59.20 11.31 -5.74
CA LYS A 763 59.18 10.96 -7.17
C LYS A 763 58.23 9.78 -7.34
N GLN A 764 57.23 9.93 -8.20
CA GLN A 764 56.21 8.92 -8.48
C GLN A 764 56.81 7.54 -8.84
N GLU A 765 58.03 7.52 -9.38
CA GLU A 765 58.82 6.31 -9.68
C GLU A 765 59.31 5.55 -8.43
N GLU A 766 59.55 6.22 -7.29
CA GLU A 766 60.08 5.59 -6.07
C GLU A 766 58.98 4.96 -5.19
N LEU A 767 57.72 5.36 -5.36
CA LEU A 767 56.60 4.87 -4.55
C LEU A 767 56.34 3.37 -4.73
N GLY A 768 56.56 2.83 -5.93
CA GLY A 768 56.38 1.39 -6.20
C GLY A 768 57.38 0.52 -5.43
N ASP A 769 58.65 0.91 -5.46
CA ASP A 769 59.72 0.23 -4.73
C ASP A 769 59.56 0.38 -3.21
N MET A 770 59.01 1.51 -2.76
CA MET A 770 58.70 1.73 -1.35
C MET A 770 57.60 0.81 -0.81
N VAL A 771 56.59 0.43 -1.61
CA VAL A 771 55.56 -0.53 -1.15
C VAL A 771 56.19 -1.89 -0.89
N GLU A 772 56.94 -2.43 -1.85
CA GLU A 772 57.56 -3.74 -1.70
C GLU A 772 58.59 -3.75 -0.57
N LYS A 773 59.42 -2.70 -0.49
CA LYS A 773 60.40 -2.53 0.58
C LYS A 773 59.74 -2.45 1.95
N GLU A 774 58.64 -1.71 2.09
CA GLU A 774 57.97 -1.54 3.37
C GLU A 774 57.21 -2.81 3.79
N MET A 775 56.55 -3.48 2.85
CA MET A 775 55.88 -4.76 3.12
C MET A 775 56.91 -5.85 3.50
N ALA A 776 58.08 -5.86 2.86
CA ALA A 776 59.18 -6.76 3.22
C ALA A 776 59.76 -6.43 4.60
N SER A 777 60.01 -5.15 4.89
CA SER A 777 60.50 -4.71 6.20
C SER A 777 59.51 -5.02 7.33
N THR A 778 58.22 -4.84 7.08
CA THR A 778 57.15 -5.22 8.03
C THR A 778 57.13 -6.73 8.26
N SER A 779 57.29 -7.54 7.21
CA SER A 779 57.37 -9.00 7.33
C SER A 779 58.61 -9.44 8.13
N GLU A 780 59.76 -8.83 7.90
CA GLU A 780 61.00 -9.09 8.64
C GLU A 780 60.86 -8.72 10.13
N ALA A 781 60.27 -7.55 10.43
CA ALA A 781 59.99 -7.13 11.80
C ALA A 781 59.08 -8.12 12.54
N ILE A 782 58.09 -8.68 11.85
CA ILE A 782 57.20 -9.71 12.42
C ILE A 782 57.94 -11.03 12.62
N GLU A 783 58.80 -11.45 11.69
CA GLU A 783 59.59 -12.68 11.83
C GLU A 783 60.59 -12.59 12.98
N ASP A 784 61.24 -11.45 13.15
CA ASP A 784 62.13 -11.19 14.28
C ASP A 784 61.34 -11.16 15.60
N ALA A 785 60.17 -10.53 15.61
CA ALA A 785 59.25 -10.54 16.75
C ALA A 785 58.81 -11.96 17.15
N VAL A 786 58.48 -12.83 16.18
CA VAL A 786 58.16 -14.25 16.43
C VAL A 786 59.34 -14.96 17.07
N ARG A 787 60.56 -14.78 16.52
CA ARG A 787 61.78 -15.43 17.01
C ARG A 787 62.10 -15.01 18.45
N ARG A 788 62.02 -13.72 18.77
CA ARG A 788 62.25 -13.20 20.13
C ARG A 788 61.27 -13.79 21.14
N ILE A 789 60.00 -13.97 20.75
CA ILE A 789 59.01 -14.64 21.63
C ILE A 789 59.32 -16.12 21.80
N GLU A 790 59.77 -16.83 20.76
CA GLU A 790 60.22 -18.23 20.87
C GLU A 790 61.42 -18.39 21.81
N GLU A 791 62.37 -17.46 21.73
CA GLU A 791 63.53 -17.41 22.62
C GLU A 791 63.11 -17.15 24.07
N MET A 792 62.27 -16.14 24.32
CA MET A 792 61.69 -15.84 25.63
C MET A 792 60.90 -17.03 26.20
N MET A 793 60.13 -17.74 25.35
CA MET A 793 59.44 -18.98 25.68
C MET A 793 60.38 -20.11 26.09
N SER A 794 61.51 -20.25 25.39
CA SER A 794 62.50 -21.29 25.67
C SER A 794 63.28 -21.02 26.96
N GLN A 795 63.62 -19.75 27.22
CA GLN A 795 64.29 -19.32 28.44
C GLN A 795 63.38 -19.53 29.67
N ALA A 796 62.12 -19.12 29.58
CA ALA A 796 61.11 -19.37 30.63
C ALA A 796 60.89 -20.87 30.91
N ARG A 797 61.05 -21.74 29.89
CA ARG A 797 61.00 -23.20 30.08
C ARG A 797 62.23 -23.75 30.78
N ASN A 798 63.42 -23.30 30.41
CA ASN A 798 64.69 -23.82 30.96
C ASN A 798 64.88 -23.46 32.44
N GLU A 799 64.45 -22.26 32.85
CA GLU A 799 64.45 -21.83 34.26
C GLU A 799 63.46 -22.63 35.16
N SER A 800 62.53 -23.38 34.54
CA SER A 800 61.46 -24.11 35.23
C SER A 800 61.66 -25.64 35.33
N SER A 801 62.86 -26.16 35.03
CA SER A 801 63.13 -27.61 35.05
C SER A 801 63.53 -28.16 36.44
N GLY A 802 62.54 -28.60 37.22
CA GLY A 802 62.76 -29.42 38.42
C GLY A 802 61.48 -29.64 39.23
N VAL A 803 61.08 -30.91 39.44
CA VAL A 803 60.03 -31.51 40.32
C VAL A 803 59.04 -30.55 41.01
N LYS A 804 58.47 -29.61 40.26
CA LYS A 804 57.43 -28.64 40.66
C LYS A 804 56.36 -28.53 39.56
N LEU A 805 56.16 -29.63 38.84
CA LEU A 805 55.24 -29.68 37.70
C LEU A 805 53.76 -29.86 38.09
N GLU A 806 53.42 -30.21 39.34
CA GLU A 806 52.01 -30.54 39.68
C GLU A 806 51.30 -29.57 40.63
N VAL A 807 51.99 -28.60 41.25
CA VAL A 807 51.34 -27.68 42.21
C VAL A 807 51.54 -26.19 41.87
N ASN A 808 52.42 -25.87 40.92
CA ASN A 808 52.72 -24.49 40.52
C ASN A 808 52.12 -24.13 39.14
N GLU A 809 50.92 -24.61 38.85
CA GLU A 809 50.19 -24.26 37.62
C GLU A 809 49.62 -22.83 37.58
N ARG A 810 49.92 -21.93 38.54
CA ARG A 810 49.65 -20.47 38.42
C ARG A 810 50.52 -19.69 39.41
N PRO A 811 51.44 -18.82 38.94
CA PRO A 811 51.12 -17.41 38.66
C PRO A 811 51.89 -16.86 37.40
N PRO A 812 51.99 -15.54 37.11
CA PRO A 812 51.41 -14.90 35.94
C PRO A 812 52.48 -14.31 35.00
N SER A 813 53.01 -15.11 34.09
CA SER A 813 53.96 -14.66 33.06
C SER A 813 54.19 -15.77 32.04
N ASN A 814 53.12 -16.22 31.39
CA ASN A 814 53.24 -17.30 30.40
C ASN A 814 53.35 -16.72 28.98
N PRO A 815 54.54 -16.73 28.36
CA PRO A 815 54.73 -16.29 26.97
C PRO A 815 53.91 -17.13 25.95
N LYS A 816 53.23 -18.21 26.39
CA LYS A 816 52.30 -19.02 25.58
C LYS A 816 51.12 -18.23 25.02
N THR A 817 50.73 -17.10 25.62
CA THR A 817 49.57 -16.32 25.16
C THR A 817 49.91 -15.37 23.99
N CYS A 818 51.13 -14.81 23.96
CA CYS A 818 51.53 -13.90 22.87
C CYS A 818 51.92 -14.67 21.59
N PHE A 819 52.45 -15.88 21.69
CA PHE A 819 52.95 -16.63 20.53
C PHE A 819 51.92 -16.87 19.40
N PRO A 820 50.67 -17.30 19.68
CA PRO A 820 49.62 -17.43 18.66
C PRO A 820 49.28 -16.10 17.96
N SER A 821 49.42 -14.96 18.65
CA SER A 821 49.11 -13.64 18.08
C SER A 821 50.08 -13.24 16.96
N PHE A 822 51.37 -13.55 17.10
CA PHE A 822 52.38 -13.21 16.09
C PHE A 822 52.32 -14.11 14.86
N GLN A 823 51.93 -15.38 15.01
CA GLN A 823 51.69 -16.27 13.88
C GLN A 823 50.48 -15.81 13.04
N ALA A 824 49.44 -15.28 13.70
CA ALA A 824 48.29 -14.68 13.02
C ALA A 824 48.65 -13.37 12.30
N ILE A 825 49.46 -12.50 12.92
CA ILE A 825 49.94 -11.26 12.31
C ILE A 825 50.82 -11.56 11.08
N ARG A 826 51.71 -12.57 11.17
CA ARG A 826 52.53 -13.01 10.03
C ARG A 826 51.68 -13.45 8.84
N LEU A 827 50.68 -14.30 9.09
CA LEU A 827 49.76 -14.78 8.05
C LEU A 827 48.96 -13.63 7.42
N LEU A 828 48.58 -12.63 8.20
CA LEU A 828 47.88 -11.44 7.74
C LEU A 828 48.74 -10.62 6.76
N VAL A 829 49.99 -10.32 7.11
CA VAL A 829 50.89 -9.55 6.26
C VAL A 829 51.20 -10.30 4.97
N THR A 830 51.49 -11.60 5.04
CA THR A 830 51.67 -12.43 3.82
C THR A 830 50.43 -12.42 2.92
N THR A 831 49.23 -12.51 3.50
CA THR A 831 47.98 -12.48 2.73
C THR A 831 47.71 -11.10 2.15
N SER A 832 48.08 -10.02 2.85
CA SER A 832 47.99 -8.65 2.34
C SER A 832 48.94 -8.43 1.15
N THR A 833 50.18 -8.93 1.22
CA THR A 833 51.14 -8.89 0.11
C THR A 833 50.63 -9.65 -1.11
N ASN A 834 50.00 -10.82 -0.92
CA ASN A 834 49.41 -11.59 -2.02
C ASN A 834 48.21 -10.88 -2.65
N LEU A 835 47.37 -10.24 -1.84
CA LEU A 835 46.25 -9.43 -2.34
C LEU A 835 46.74 -8.22 -3.13
N GLN A 836 47.80 -7.55 -2.69
CA GLN A 836 48.41 -6.44 -3.42
C GLN A 836 48.92 -6.90 -4.79
N LYS A 837 49.60 -8.06 -4.87
CA LYS A 837 50.02 -8.65 -6.15
C LYS A 837 48.83 -8.91 -7.08
N GLU A 838 47.75 -9.48 -6.56
CA GLU A 838 46.50 -9.71 -7.32
C GLU A 838 45.89 -8.39 -7.85
N ILE A 839 45.82 -7.35 -7.01
CA ILE A 839 45.29 -6.02 -7.39
C ILE A 839 46.11 -5.40 -8.52
N VAL A 840 47.43 -5.52 -8.45
CA VAL A 840 48.30 -4.95 -9.48
C VAL A 840 48.20 -5.79 -10.76
N GLU A 841 48.19 -7.11 -10.66
CA GLU A 841 48.04 -8.01 -11.82
C GLU A 841 46.72 -7.82 -12.56
N SER A 842 45.61 -7.60 -11.83
CA SER A 842 44.29 -7.35 -12.42
C SER A 842 44.11 -5.91 -12.91
N GLY A 843 44.74 -4.93 -12.25
CA GLY A 843 44.51 -3.50 -12.48
C GLY A 843 45.53 -2.78 -13.37
N ARG A 844 46.70 -3.36 -13.64
CA ARG A 844 47.80 -2.67 -14.37
C ARG A 844 47.63 -2.59 -15.89
N GLY A 845 46.90 -3.53 -16.49
CA GLY A 845 46.87 -3.67 -17.95
C GLY A 845 48.28 -3.85 -18.54
N ALA A 846 48.71 -2.94 -19.42
CA ALA A 846 50.07 -2.92 -20.01
C ALA A 846 51.11 -2.13 -19.18
N ALA A 847 50.70 -1.48 -18.07
CA ALA A 847 51.58 -0.68 -17.23
C ALA A 847 52.47 -1.54 -16.33
N THR A 848 53.61 -0.99 -15.93
CA THR A 848 54.50 -1.63 -14.94
C THR A 848 53.89 -1.57 -13.53
N THR A 849 54.33 -2.45 -12.63
CA THR A 849 53.95 -2.46 -11.21
C THR A 849 54.19 -1.09 -10.56
N GLN A 850 55.33 -0.47 -10.86
CA GLN A 850 55.71 0.86 -10.36
C GLN A 850 54.77 1.95 -10.88
N GLU A 851 54.45 1.95 -12.17
CA GLU A 851 53.51 2.90 -12.77
C GLU A 851 52.10 2.78 -12.19
N PHE A 852 51.67 1.56 -11.83
CA PHE A 852 50.37 1.35 -11.21
C PHE A 852 50.28 1.99 -9.81
N TYR A 853 51.32 1.81 -8.98
CA TYR A 853 51.38 2.44 -7.65
C TYR A 853 51.56 3.96 -7.74
N ALA A 854 52.30 4.46 -8.73
CA ALA A 854 52.46 5.89 -9.00
C ALA A 854 51.14 6.58 -9.38
N LYS A 855 50.35 5.95 -10.26
CA LYS A 855 49.01 6.44 -10.67
C LYS A 855 48.01 6.45 -9.51
N ASN A 856 48.22 5.63 -8.50
CA ASN A 856 47.36 5.53 -7.32
C ASN A 856 48.05 6.06 -6.05
N SER A 857 48.86 7.13 -6.17
CA SER A 857 49.80 7.62 -5.14
C SER A 857 49.21 7.72 -3.72
N ARG A 858 48.01 8.29 -3.52
CA ARG A 858 47.41 8.44 -2.17
C ARG A 858 46.97 7.11 -1.56
N TRP A 859 46.51 6.18 -2.38
CA TRP A 859 46.20 4.83 -1.92
C TRP A 859 47.49 4.10 -1.55
N THR A 860 48.53 4.24 -2.37
CA THR A 860 49.88 3.71 -2.13
C THR A 860 50.48 4.25 -0.83
N GLU A 861 50.38 5.55 -0.57
CA GLU A 861 50.82 6.18 0.69
C GLU A 861 50.05 5.65 1.90
N GLY A 862 48.72 5.51 1.79
CA GLY A 862 47.89 4.94 2.85
C GLY A 862 48.24 3.48 3.15
N LEU A 863 48.59 2.71 2.11
CA LEU A 863 49.02 1.32 2.21
C LEU A 863 50.39 1.20 2.91
N ILE A 864 51.36 2.04 2.52
CA ILE A 864 52.69 2.11 3.13
C ILE A 864 52.56 2.51 4.61
N SER A 865 51.76 3.53 4.91
CA SER A 865 51.53 3.99 6.29
C SER A 865 50.89 2.91 7.16
N ALA A 866 49.90 2.19 6.63
CA ALA A 866 49.26 1.10 7.37
C ALA A 866 50.22 -0.08 7.61
N SER A 867 51.06 -0.41 6.62
CA SER A 867 52.09 -1.47 6.77
C SER A 867 53.11 -1.11 7.85
N LYS A 868 53.65 0.12 7.83
CA LYS A 868 54.54 0.67 8.86
C LYS A 868 53.97 0.55 10.27
N ALA A 869 52.69 0.92 10.43
CA ALA A 869 52.01 0.88 11.72
C ALA A 869 51.88 -0.56 12.25
N VAL A 870 51.72 -1.56 11.38
CA VAL A 870 51.70 -2.98 11.76
C VAL A 870 53.09 -3.45 12.19
N GLY A 871 54.14 -3.13 11.43
CA GLY A 871 55.52 -3.48 11.77
C GLY A 871 55.95 -2.89 13.10
N TRP A 872 55.70 -1.59 13.30
CA TRP A 872 55.99 -0.91 14.57
C TRP A 872 55.20 -1.50 15.74
N GLY A 873 53.88 -1.71 15.56
CA GLY A 873 53.03 -2.29 16.60
C GLY A 873 53.46 -3.71 17.01
N ALA A 874 53.98 -4.51 16.07
CA ALA A 874 54.50 -5.85 16.36
C ALA A 874 55.76 -5.77 17.24
N THR A 875 56.71 -4.90 16.91
CA THR A 875 57.93 -4.67 17.71
C THR A 875 57.60 -4.19 19.12
N GLN A 876 56.73 -3.18 19.25
CA GLN A 876 56.32 -2.65 20.55
C GLN A 876 55.63 -3.70 21.42
N LEU A 877 54.81 -4.56 20.82
CA LEU A 877 54.15 -5.64 21.53
C LEU A 877 55.15 -6.67 22.09
N VAL A 878 56.19 -7.04 21.34
CA VAL A 878 57.25 -7.94 21.83
C VAL A 878 58.07 -7.28 22.94
N GLU A 879 58.50 -6.04 22.75
CA GLU A 879 59.28 -5.32 23.76
C GLU A 879 58.50 -5.09 25.05
N SER A 880 57.20 -4.84 24.94
CA SER A 880 56.34 -4.76 26.12
C SER A 880 56.15 -6.13 26.78
N ALA A 881 56.04 -7.21 26.01
CA ALA A 881 55.92 -8.56 26.56
C ALA A 881 57.20 -9.00 27.29
N ASP A 882 58.37 -8.73 26.70
CA ASP A 882 59.68 -9.03 27.27
C ASP A 882 59.91 -8.29 28.60
N ARG A 883 59.61 -6.99 28.64
CA ARG A 883 59.70 -6.19 29.88
C ARG A 883 58.76 -6.71 30.97
N VAL A 884 57.56 -7.17 30.62
CA VAL A 884 56.61 -7.77 31.57
C VAL A 884 57.12 -9.11 32.11
N VAL A 885 57.72 -9.96 31.26
CA VAL A 885 58.31 -11.25 31.67
C VAL A 885 59.52 -11.04 32.59
N LEU A 886 60.35 -10.04 32.31
CA LEU A 886 61.50 -9.67 33.15
C LEU A 886 61.11 -8.90 34.44
N HIS A 887 59.82 -8.70 34.71
CA HIS A 887 59.30 -7.90 35.82
C HIS A 887 59.80 -6.44 35.86
N THR A 888 60.18 -5.89 34.71
CA THR A 888 60.66 -4.50 34.57
C THR A 888 59.64 -3.57 33.88
N GLY A 889 58.58 -4.14 33.29
CA GLY A 889 57.50 -3.44 32.59
C GLY A 889 56.16 -3.47 33.30
N LYS A 890 55.24 -2.61 32.85
CA LYS A 890 53.86 -2.51 33.35
C LYS A 890 52.89 -3.33 32.50
N TYR A 891 51.91 -3.96 33.14
CA TYR A 891 50.87 -4.73 32.44
C TYR A 891 49.96 -3.86 31.56
N GLU A 892 49.76 -2.58 31.93
CA GLU A 892 49.01 -1.62 31.13
C GLU A 892 49.67 -1.32 29.77
N GLU A 893 51.00 -1.27 29.73
CA GLU A 893 51.75 -1.07 28.47
C GLU A 893 51.50 -2.23 27.51
N LEU A 894 51.47 -3.46 28.02
CA LEU A 894 51.19 -4.66 27.22
C LEU A 894 49.74 -4.68 26.68
N ILE A 895 48.78 -4.19 27.46
CA ILE A 895 47.38 -4.06 27.04
C ILE A 895 47.24 -3.02 25.92
N VAL A 896 47.91 -1.87 26.04
CA VAL A 896 47.87 -0.80 25.03
C VAL A 896 48.50 -1.29 23.73
N CYS A 897 49.70 -1.88 23.77
CA CYS A 897 50.36 -2.43 22.58
C CYS A 897 49.51 -3.52 21.90
N SER A 898 48.77 -4.32 22.67
CA SER A 898 47.84 -5.34 22.13
C SER A 898 46.65 -4.72 21.39
N HIS A 899 46.12 -3.59 21.87
CA HIS A 899 45.06 -2.85 21.17
C HIS A 899 45.59 -2.12 19.93
N GLU A 900 46.80 -1.57 20.00
CA GLU A 900 47.44 -0.87 18.89
C GLU A 900 47.71 -1.80 17.70
N ILE A 901 48.22 -3.02 17.93
CA ILE A 901 48.47 -3.97 16.83
C ILE A 901 47.16 -4.45 16.16
N ALA A 902 46.09 -4.60 16.92
CA ALA A 902 44.75 -4.92 16.42
C ALA A 902 44.20 -3.77 15.53
N ALA A 903 44.38 -2.52 15.96
CA ALA A 903 43.97 -1.35 15.19
C ALA A 903 44.80 -1.18 13.90
N SER A 904 46.13 -1.31 13.98
CA SER A 904 47.03 -1.20 12.83
C SER A 904 46.75 -2.28 11.78
N THR A 905 46.45 -3.51 12.20
CA THR A 905 46.10 -4.60 11.26
C THR A 905 44.74 -4.38 10.62
N ALA A 906 43.75 -3.83 11.33
CA ALA A 906 42.47 -3.44 10.74
C ALA A 906 42.64 -2.29 9.72
N GLN A 907 43.52 -1.33 10.01
CA GLN A 907 43.87 -0.24 9.08
C GLN A 907 44.50 -0.78 7.80
N LEU A 908 45.40 -1.78 7.90
CA LEU A 908 46.01 -2.43 6.73
C LEU A 908 44.95 -3.15 5.86
N VAL A 909 43.98 -3.85 6.47
CA VAL A 909 42.87 -4.46 5.72
C VAL A 909 41.99 -3.41 5.04
N ALA A 910 41.70 -2.30 5.72
CA ALA A 910 40.93 -1.21 5.14
C ALA A 910 41.65 -0.59 3.94
N ALA A 911 42.96 -0.33 4.06
CA ALA A 911 43.79 0.19 2.96
C ALA A 911 43.83 -0.79 1.78
N SER A 912 44.01 -2.09 2.03
CA SER A 912 44.05 -3.13 0.99
C SER A 912 42.69 -3.36 0.30
N LYS A 913 41.56 -3.08 0.97
CA LYS A 913 40.19 -3.26 0.44
C LYS A 913 39.80 -2.22 -0.62
N VAL A 914 40.36 -1.00 -0.59
CA VAL A 914 39.95 0.13 -1.45
C VAL A 914 40.02 -0.19 -2.95
N LYS A 915 41.01 -1.01 -3.36
CA LYS A 915 41.27 -1.36 -4.76
C LYS A 915 41.07 -2.86 -5.05
N ALA A 916 40.63 -3.64 -4.07
CA ALA A 916 40.39 -5.07 -4.23
C ALA A 916 39.02 -5.34 -4.85
N GLU A 917 38.93 -6.36 -5.71
CA GLU A 917 37.64 -6.86 -6.19
C GLU A 917 36.83 -7.48 -5.04
N LYS A 918 35.51 -7.22 -5.04
CA LYS A 918 34.59 -7.72 -3.99
C LYS A 918 34.54 -9.27 -3.92
N SER A 919 34.89 -9.95 -5.01
CA SER A 919 34.95 -11.41 -5.13
C SER A 919 36.35 -12.02 -4.92
N SER A 920 37.36 -11.22 -4.57
CA SER A 920 38.73 -11.71 -4.38
C SER A 920 38.83 -12.70 -3.21
N ARG A 921 39.43 -13.88 -3.49
CA ARG A 921 39.71 -14.90 -2.46
C ARG A 921 40.75 -14.42 -1.46
N ASN A 922 41.74 -13.65 -1.90
CA ASN A 922 42.76 -13.09 -1.01
C ASN A 922 42.18 -12.01 -0.10
N LEU A 923 41.18 -11.23 -0.56
CA LEU A 923 40.47 -10.27 0.30
C LEU A 923 39.67 -10.96 1.40
N ALA A 924 38.95 -12.05 1.07
CA ALA A 924 38.22 -12.84 2.07
C ALA A 924 39.17 -13.44 3.12
N LYS A 925 40.30 -14.01 2.66
CA LYS A 925 41.34 -14.57 3.53
C LYS A 925 42.00 -13.50 4.41
N LEU A 926 42.24 -12.30 3.87
CA LEU A 926 42.81 -11.18 4.63
C LEU A 926 41.88 -10.71 5.76
N GLN A 927 40.57 -10.65 5.49
CA GLN A 927 39.56 -10.32 6.50
C GLN A 927 39.47 -11.37 7.60
N GLU A 928 39.59 -12.65 7.26
CA GLU A 928 39.67 -13.74 8.24
C GLU A 928 40.93 -13.64 9.10
N CYS A 929 42.08 -13.36 8.49
CA CYS A 929 43.33 -13.16 9.23
C CYS A 929 43.22 -11.98 10.21
N SER A 930 42.58 -10.87 9.83
CA SER A 930 42.37 -9.72 10.72
C SER A 930 41.46 -10.03 11.91
N ARG A 931 40.41 -10.83 11.71
CA ARG A 931 39.57 -11.32 12.83
C ARG A 931 40.38 -12.17 13.80
N ASN A 932 41.22 -13.06 13.28
CA ASN A 932 42.09 -13.91 14.09
C ASN A 932 43.10 -13.07 14.91
N VAL A 933 43.72 -12.04 14.30
CA VAL A 933 44.60 -11.12 15.04
C VAL A 933 43.86 -10.39 16.16
N ASN A 934 42.63 -9.92 15.92
CA ASN A 934 41.81 -9.27 16.95
C ASN A 934 41.46 -10.21 18.11
N GLU A 935 41.11 -11.46 17.81
CA GLU A 935 40.83 -12.47 18.82
C GLU A 935 42.06 -12.79 19.66
N MET A 936 43.23 -12.94 19.03
CA MET A 936 44.48 -13.17 19.74
C MET A 936 44.89 -11.97 20.60
N ALA A 937 44.74 -10.74 20.11
CA ALA A 937 44.98 -9.53 20.88
C ALA A 937 44.06 -9.44 22.11
N ALA A 938 42.78 -9.80 21.96
CA ALA A 938 41.83 -9.85 23.07
C ALA A 938 42.23 -10.90 24.13
N ASN A 939 42.74 -12.07 23.70
CA ASN A 939 43.24 -13.11 24.59
C ASN A 939 44.49 -12.67 25.37
N VAL A 940 45.40 -11.92 24.73
CA VAL A 940 46.56 -11.31 25.40
C VAL A 940 46.09 -10.31 26.45
N VAL A 941 45.13 -9.43 26.15
CA VAL A 941 44.57 -8.47 27.12
C VAL A 941 43.89 -9.18 28.29
N ALA A 942 43.07 -10.20 28.03
CA ALA A 942 42.38 -10.94 29.08
C ALA A 942 43.36 -11.66 30.02
N SER A 943 44.39 -12.29 29.45
CA SER A 943 45.44 -12.96 30.23
C SER A 943 46.27 -11.96 31.04
N THR A 944 46.54 -10.80 30.46
CA THR A 944 47.31 -9.72 31.11
C THR A 944 46.55 -9.15 32.31
N LYS A 945 45.24 -8.89 32.18
CA LYS A 945 44.38 -8.44 33.28
C LYS A 945 44.27 -9.45 34.39
N SER A 946 44.06 -10.73 34.06
CA SER A 946 44.01 -11.80 35.05
C SER A 946 45.35 -11.95 35.80
N GLY A 947 46.47 -11.72 35.11
CA GLY A 947 47.79 -11.70 35.73
C GLY A 947 47.99 -10.54 36.70
N GLN A 948 47.49 -9.35 36.36
CA GLN A 948 47.53 -8.16 37.21
C GLN A 948 46.75 -8.37 38.52
N GLU A 949 45.50 -8.86 38.44
CA GLU A 949 44.63 -9.11 39.60
C GLU A 949 45.27 -10.10 40.61
N GLN A 950 45.95 -11.13 40.11
CA GLN A 950 46.61 -12.14 40.97
C GLN A 950 47.85 -11.61 41.70
N ILE A 951 48.56 -10.63 41.12
CA ILE A 951 49.71 -9.99 41.78
C ILE A 951 49.23 -9.04 42.88
N GLU A 952 48.18 -8.28 42.61
CA GLU A 952 47.55 -7.39 43.59
C GLU A 952 47.04 -8.20 44.78
N GLU A 953 46.35 -9.33 44.54
CA GLU A 953 45.85 -10.22 45.60
C GLU A 953 46.98 -10.86 46.42
N LYS A 954 48.09 -11.29 45.79
CA LYS A 954 49.27 -11.80 46.51
C LYS A 954 49.99 -10.71 47.31
N GLY A 955 50.04 -9.48 46.81
CA GLY A 955 50.58 -8.32 47.51
C GLY A 955 49.80 -8.00 48.79
N GLU A 956 48.47 -8.06 48.73
CA GLU A 956 47.59 -7.85 49.89
C GLU A 956 47.72 -8.95 50.95
N VAL A 957 47.88 -10.21 50.53
CA VAL A 957 48.10 -11.35 51.46
C VAL A 957 49.46 -11.25 52.16
N PHE A 958 50.51 -10.79 51.48
CA PHE A 958 51.81 -10.53 52.10
C PHE A 958 51.80 -9.30 53.01
N ALA A 959 51.04 -8.26 52.67
CA ALA A 959 50.85 -7.07 53.53
C ALA A 959 50.06 -7.39 54.81
N ARG A 960 49.09 -8.32 54.76
CA ARG A 960 48.35 -8.80 55.95
C ARG A 960 49.14 -9.74 56.87
N LYS A 961 50.26 -10.31 56.39
CA LYS A 961 51.13 -11.21 57.17
C LYS A 961 52.33 -10.51 57.81
N ARG A 962 52.51 -9.21 57.61
CA ARG A 962 53.54 -8.40 58.27
C ARG A 962 52.99 -7.60 59.43
#